data_AF-A0A9W6T3H4-F1
#
_entry.id   AF-A0A9W6T3H4-F1
#
_cell.length_a   1.000
_cell.length_b   1.000
_cell.length_c   1.000
_cell.angle_alpha   90.00
_cell.angle_beta   90.00
_cell.angle_gamma   90.00
#
_symmetry.space_group_name_H-M   'P 1'
#
loop_
_entity.id
_entity.type
_entity.pdbx_description
1 polymer ?
#
loop_
_entity_poly.entity_id
_entity_poly.type
_entity_poly.pdbx_seq_one_letter_code
_entity_poly.pdbx_strand_id
1 'polypeptide(L)'
;MIILGAFEIFGVPNPALSAVPLIVIVVITAIKDAIEDSRRTVSDLEVNNQITHILKGIDNPQFTGENISAWRRFKKLNSKLLFKIIGLLSKSTKINPLEERDNGPRTSMDSFDHRRSMANDTRNFRIDDEYNDDEEDEGYYVDEVFDNTPGPNQLLSDNLNNNNKNNSESSLENPFGDSSSSSNALSKSIMTESKYNMHPKPFKGPKSVLPPQSASSDTYPHFSKEYWKNIHVGDIIKIQNNDSIPVDLMILSTSDEDGACYVATTNLDGETNLKVKQALKCSSGDVRKVSDLTRCKFWLESEGPKSNLYSYEGNLKYYVNGDERKGEIANEPVTINNLLLRGCTLKNTKWVVGVVVFTGDDTKIMLNAGKTPTKKSRIAKDLNYAVVMNFILLFVICFVSGLVNGIYYRGDNTSRNYFEYGTLAGSVVANGIVGFFVAVILYQSLVPISLYISVEIIKTAQAFFIYSDVLMYYERLDYPCTPKSWNISDDLGQIEYIFSDKTGTLTQNIMEMKKCTINGVSYGRAYTEAYAGIRRRQGIDVEEESAREKEDIAQDKVEMMEKLKSINGSAVSEYMDEELTFVSKEFAFDLEGKSGDKQKMANEHFMLALALCHSVLTEKSEKRPGTLELKAQSPDEAALVATARDVGFAFTNRTKKGVILNVQGDEKEYQILNILEFNSTRKRMSTIIKIPPKVQGGEPTALLICKGADSIIYSRLGPNNNQELLDKTAVHLEQYATEEDTMSLLPH
;
A
#
# COMPACT_ATOMS: atom_id res chain seq x y z
N MET A 1 43.63 -9.54 -25.48
CA MET A 1 44.44 -8.82 -26.48
C MET A 1 45.46 -7.90 -25.84
N ILE A 2 45.10 -6.92 -25.00
CA ILE A 2 46.07 -5.97 -24.37
C ILE A 2 47.20 -6.68 -23.61
N ILE A 3 46.87 -7.67 -22.76
CA ILE A 3 47.88 -8.45 -22.02
C ILE A 3 48.81 -9.23 -22.97
N LEU A 4 48.28 -9.75 -24.09
CA LEU A 4 49.06 -10.47 -25.10
C LEU A 4 49.95 -9.52 -25.92
N GLY A 5 49.46 -8.33 -26.24
CA GLY A 5 50.21 -7.28 -26.93
C GLY A 5 51.26 -6.58 -26.06
N ALA A 6 51.31 -6.88 -24.76
CA ALA A 6 52.41 -6.45 -23.88
C ALA A 6 53.70 -7.25 -24.10
N PHE A 7 53.63 -8.39 -24.79
CA PHE A 7 54.81 -9.15 -25.20
C PHE A 7 55.34 -8.61 -26.54
N GLU A 8 56.58 -8.10 -26.54
CA GLU A 8 57.24 -7.49 -27.71
C GLU A 8 57.35 -8.42 -28.93
N ILE A 9 57.29 -9.74 -28.71
CA ILE A 9 57.39 -10.78 -29.75
C ILE A 9 56.29 -10.70 -30.82
N PHE A 10 55.18 -10.02 -30.53
CA PHE A 10 54.03 -9.92 -31.43
C PHE A 10 53.93 -8.59 -32.18
N GLY A 11 54.97 -7.75 -32.14
CA GLY A 11 55.09 -6.57 -33.00
C GLY A 11 54.22 -5.37 -32.61
N VAL A 12 53.74 -5.31 -31.37
CA VAL A 12 53.00 -4.14 -30.85
C VAL A 12 54.00 -3.10 -30.33
N PRO A 13 54.08 -1.90 -30.94
CA PRO A 13 55.12 -0.92 -30.61
C PRO A 13 54.90 -0.22 -29.26
N ASN A 14 53.66 -0.11 -28.77
CA ASN A 14 53.38 0.47 -27.45
C ASN A 14 52.11 -0.12 -26.82
N PRO A 15 52.23 -1.00 -25.80
CA PRO A 15 51.09 -1.62 -25.14
C PRO A 15 50.27 -0.64 -24.30
N ALA A 16 50.88 0.45 -23.81
CA ALA A 16 50.18 1.45 -23.01
C ALA A 16 49.11 2.18 -23.85
N LEU A 17 49.45 2.60 -25.07
CA LEU A 17 48.49 3.24 -25.98
C LEU A 17 47.32 2.31 -26.35
N SER A 18 47.57 1.01 -26.43
CA SER A 18 46.54 0.00 -26.72
C SER A 18 45.59 -0.24 -25.54
N ALA A 19 46.02 0.02 -24.31
CA ALA A 19 45.22 -0.14 -23.10
C ALA A 19 44.30 1.06 -22.82
N VAL A 20 44.67 2.26 -23.29
CA VAL A 20 43.94 3.51 -23.02
C VAL A 20 42.46 3.43 -23.36
N PRO A 21 42.01 2.96 -24.55
CA PRO A 21 40.59 2.95 -24.88
C PRO A 21 39.75 2.09 -23.93
N LEU A 22 40.24 0.91 -23.55
CA LEU A 22 39.53 0.02 -22.62
C LEU A 22 39.45 0.63 -21.23
N ILE A 23 40.54 1.21 -20.72
CA ILE A 23 40.56 1.89 -19.42
C ILE A 23 39.57 3.05 -19.42
N VAL A 24 39.58 3.88 -20.46
CA VAL A 24 38.66 5.02 -20.59
C VAL A 24 37.20 4.56 -20.61
N ILE A 25 36.87 3.52 -21.40
CA ILE A 25 35.52 2.98 -21.44
C ILE A 25 35.09 2.47 -20.05
N VAL A 26 35.90 1.61 -19.42
CA VAL A 26 35.58 1.07 -18.08
C VAL A 26 35.41 2.20 -17.06
N VAL A 27 36.25 3.24 -17.09
CA VAL A 27 36.11 4.39 -16.20
C VAL A 27 34.82 5.16 -16.48
N ILE A 28 34.46 5.41 -17.73
CA ILE A 28 33.21 6.11 -18.10
C ILE A 28 31.99 5.30 -17.64
N THR A 29 31.97 3.98 -17.89
CA THR A 29 30.88 3.09 -17.48
C THR A 29 30.71 3.11 -15.94
N ALA A 30 31.83 3.05 -15.20
CA ALA A 30 31.83 3.09 -13.74
C ALA A 30 31.38 4.45 -13.19
N ILE A 31 31.75 5.56 -13.83
CA ILE A 31 31.27 6.90 -13.45
C ILE A 31 29.76 7.00 -13.66
N LYS A 32 29.25 6.53 -14.80
CA LYS A 32 27.82 6.55 -15.12
C LYS A 32 27.01 5.72 -14.11
N ASP A 33 27.45 4.49 -13.80
CA ASP A 33 26.79 3.65 -12.80
C ASP A 33 26.91 4.25 -11.37
N ALA A 34 28.03 4.91 -11.05
CA ALA A 34 28.17 5.61 -9.78
C ALA A 34 27.23 6.83 -9.66
N ILE A 35 26.94 7.53 -10.76
CA ILE A 35 25.93 8.62 -10.78
C ILE A 35 24.53 8.05 -10.58
N GLU A 36 24.21 6.93 -11.22
CA GLU A 36 22.93 6.23 -11.05
C GLU A 36 22.72 5.82 -9.58
N ASP A 37 23.72 5.17 -8.98
CA ASP A 37 23.68 4.72 -7.58
C ASP A 37 23.69 5.90 -6.58
N SER A 38 24.37 7.00 -6.94
CA SER A 38 24.33 8.27 -6.22
C SER A 38 22.90 8.80 -6.11
N ARG A 39 22.13 8.80 -7.22
CA ARG A 39 20.74 9.27 -7.21
C ARG A 39 19.84 8.38 -6.34
N ARG A 40 20.05 7.06 -6.35
CA ARG A 40 19.34 6.13 -5.44
C ARG A 40 19.68 6.41 -3.98
N THR A 41 20.96 6.60 -3.68
CA THR A 41 21.44 6.92 -2.33
C THR A 41 20.84 8.23 -1.80
N VAL A 42 20.63 9.25 -2.65
CA VAL A 42 19.96 10.50 -2.24
C VAL A 42 18.51 10.22 -1.80
N SER A 43 17.76 9.43 -2.56
CA SER A 43 16.39 9.04 -2.19
C SER A 43 16.37 8.20 -0.91
N ASP A 44 17.31 7.26 -0.74
CA ASP A 44 17.45 6.50 0.50
C ASP A 44 17.78 7.40 1.70
N LEU A 45 18.60 8.43 1.51
CA LEU A 45 18.93 9.40 2.55
C LEU A 45 17.73 10.26 2.93
N GLU A 46 16.88 10.63 1.98
CA GLU A 46 15.63 11.37 2.26
C GLU A 46 14.70 10.55 3.16
N VAL A 47 14.49 9.27 2.84
CA VAL A 47 13.69 8.35 3.66
C VAL A 47 14.32 8.14 5.05
N ASN A 48 15.63 7.89 5.10
CA ASN A 48 16.34 7.66 6.38
C ASN A 48 16.42 8.90 7.29
N ASN A 49 16.25 10.11 6.71
CA ASN A 49 16.23 11.37 7.43
C ASN A 49 14.80 11.88 7.70
N GLN A 50 13.77 11.03 7.53
CA GLN A 50 12.46 11.35 8.06
C GLN A 50 12.52 11.46 9.60
N ILE A 51 11.70 12.36 10.14
CA ILE A 51 11.71 12.71 11.56
C ILE A 51 10.74 11.79 12.30
N THR A 52 11.12 11.38 13.49
CA THR A 52 10.27 10.70 14.47
C THR A 52 10.55 11.24 15.88
N HIS A 53 9.74 10.87 16.86
CA HIS A 53 9.90 11.29 18.24
C HIS A 53 10.41 10.14 19.12
N ILE A 54 11.67 10.19 19.53
CA ILE A 54 12.30 9.19 20.41
C ILE A 54 12.35 9.73 21.83
N LEU A 55 12.05 8.88 22.81
CA LEU A 55 12.19 9.20 24.23
C LEU A 55 13.68 9.35 24.59
N LYS A 56 14.08 10.52 25.10
CA LYS A 56 15.41 10.77 25.67
C LYS A 56 15.31 10.95 27.18
N GLY A 57 16.37 10.62 27.89
CA GLY A 57 16.46 10.66 29.35
C GLY A 57 16.43 9.29 30.02
N ILE A 58 16.28 8.21 29.25
CA ILE A 58 16.53 6.82 29.68
C ILE A 58 17.60 6.26 28.75
N ASP A 59 18.66 5.71 29.32
CA ASP A 59 19.68 5.01 28.54
C ASP A 59 19.10 3.69 28.03
N ASN A 60 19.27 3.41 26.74
CA ASN A 60 18.87 2.14 26.13
C ASN A 60 19.94 1.07 26.44
N PRO A 61 19.66 0.06 27.30
CA PRO A 61 20.65 -0.95 27.67
C PRO A 61 20.91 -1.97 26.54
N GLN A 62 20.02 -2.08 25.55
CA GLN A 62 20.19 -2.98 24.40
C GLN A 62 21.18 -2.41 23.37
N PHE A 63 21.43 -1.10 23.39
CA PHE A 63 22.33 -0.45 22.44
C PHE A 63 23.62 0.03 23.11
N THR A 64 24.65 -0.80 23.06
CA THR A 64 26.02 -0.37 23.37
C THR A 64 26.63 0.21 22.08
N GLY A 65 26.55 1.53 21.90
CA GLY A 65 27.12 2.37 20.83
C GLY A 65 27.79 1.72 19.61
N GLU A 66 27.53 2.25 18.40
CA GLU A 66 28.11 1.72 17.15
C GLU A 66 29.65 1.59 17.19
N ASN A 67 30.17 0.36 17.19
CA ASN A 67 31.55 0.08 16.78
C ASN A 67 31.65 0.23 15.25
N ILE A 68 31.71 1.48 14.77
CA ILE A 68 31.87 1.77 13.36
C ILE A 68 33.27 1.28 12.93
N SER A 69 33.32 0.16 12.20
CA SER A 69 34.54 -0.38 11.60
C SER A 69 35.31 0.71 10.83
N ALA A 70 36.65 0.73 10.97
CA ALA A 70 37.53 1.65 10.27
C ALA A 70 37.30 1.63 8.75
N TRP A 71 36.96 0.47 8.19
CA TRP A 71 36.62 0.31 6.77
C TRP A 71 35.35 1.06 6.37
N ARG A 72 34.32 1.06 7.22
CA ARG A 72 33.07 1.80 6.98
C ARG A 72 33.31 3.32 7.06
N ARG A 73 34.20 3.77 7.95
CA ARG A 73 34.63 5.19 8.03
C ARG A 73 35.38 5.60 6.76
N PHE A 74 36.31 4.78 6.31
CA PHE A 74 37.06 5.00 5.06
C PHE A 74 36.14 5.03 3.84
N LYS A 75 35.20 4.08 3.72
CA LYS A 75 34.20 4.06 2.64
C LYS A 75 33.34 5.32 2.65
N LYS A 76 32.82 5.74 3.82
CA LYS A 76 32.07 6.99 3.95
C LYS A 76 32.89 8.22 3.57
N LEU A 77 34.19 8.24 3.87
CA LEU A 77 35.09 9.33 3.48
C LEU A 77 35.27 9.40 1.96
N ASN A 78 35.52 8.26 1.31
CA ASN A 78 35.66 8.17 -0.15
C ASN A 78 34.35 8.49 -0.89
N SER A 79 33.22 7.98 -0.40
CA SER A 79 31.91 8.34 -0.93
C SER A 79 31.68 9.84 -0.80
N LYS A 80 31.93 10.45 0.38
CA LYS A 80 31.80 11.90 0.55
C LYS A 80 32.71 12.70 -0.38
N LEU A 81 33.93 12.24 -0.62
CA LEU A 81 34.87 12.87 -1.56
C LEU A 81 34.34 12.78 -2.99
N LEU A 82 33.87 11.61 -3.41
CA LEU A 82 33.25 11.37 -4.72
C LEU A 82 32.01 12.26 -4.91
N PHE A 83 31.08 12.28 -3.95
CA PHE A 83 29.90 13.13 -3.99
C PHE A 83 30.25 14.62 -4.02
N LYS A 84 31.33 15.05 -3.34
CA LYS A 84 31.81 16.44 -3.38
C LYS A 84 32.36 16.79 -4.77
N ILE A 85 33.07 15.87 -5.42
CA ILE A 85 33.58 16.02 -6.79
C ILE A 85 32.42 16.05 -7.80
N ILE A 86 31.46 15.12 -7.68
CA ILE A 86 30.27 15.06 -8.55
C ILE A 86 29.39 16.31 -8.36
N GLY A 87 29.21 16.78 -7.13
CA GLY A 87 28.45 18.00 -6.84
C GLY A 87 29.11 19.26 -7.39
N LEU A 88 30.44 19.31 -7.45
CA LEU A 88 31.18 20.39 -8.11
C LEU A 88 31.02 20.34 -9.64
N LEU A 89 31.02 19.14 -10.23
CA LEU A 89 30.79 18.95 -11.68
C LEU A 89 29.34 19.30 -12.08
N SER A 90 28.34 18.90 -11.27
CA SER A 90 26.92 19.16 -11.53
C SER A 90 26.54 20.64 -11.37
N LYS A 91 27.20 21.40 -10.50
CA LYS A 91 27.00 22.85 -10.39
C LYS A 91 27.42 23.62 -11.65
N SER A 92 28.29 23.04 -12.48
CA SER A 92 28.76 23.67 -13.72
C SER A 92 27.79 23.51 -14.90
N THR A 93 26.68 22.78 -14.75
CA THR A 93 25.75 22.43 -15.85
C THR A 93 24.29 22.84 -15.62
N LYS A 94 24.02 23.77 -14.69
CA LYS A 94 22.68 24.39 -14.59
C LYS A 94 22.57 25.53 -15.60
N ILE A 95 22.06 25.22 -16.79
CA ILE A 95 21.34 26.19 -17.62
C ILE A 95 20.05 26.51 -16.85
N ASN A 96 19.84 27.77 -16.51
CA ASN A 96 18.64 28.25 -15.82
C ASN A 96 17.44 28.25 -16.79
N PRO A 97 16.30 27.67 -16.42
CA PRO A 97 15.00 28.20 -16.82
C PRO A 97 14.30 28.80 -15.60
N LEU A 98 14.08 30.11 -15.69
CA LEU A 98 12.91 30.87 -15.24
C LEU A 98 12.47 30.83 -13.76
N GLU A 99 12.65 32.01 -13.16
CA GLU A 99 11.85 32.73 -12.15
C GLU A 99 11.59 32.15 -10.74
N GLU A 100 11.95 33.01 -9.77
CA GLU A 100 11.66 32.95 -8.35
C GLU A 100 10.16 32.92 -8.05
N ARG A 101 9.70 31.96 -7.23
CA ARG A 101 8.56 32.16 -6.33
C ARG A 101 8.79 31.51 -4.96
N ASP A 102 8.20 32.17 -3.97
CA ASP A 102 8.42 32.10 -2.53
C ASP A 102 8.46 30.73 -1.86
N ASN A 103 9.38 30.60 -0.90
CA ASN A 103 9.49 29.48 0.03
C ASN A 103 8.49 29.61 1.19
N GLY A 104 7.36 28.92 1.10
CA GLY A 104 6.54 28.53 2.26
C GLY A 104 6.90 27.12 2.77
N PRO A 105 6.66 26.80 4.06
CA PRO A 105 6.94 25.47 4.59
C PRO A 105 5.99 24.44 3.98
N ARG A 106 6.57 23.41 3.33
CA ARG A 106 5.85 22.27 2.76
C ARG A 106 5.12 21.48 3.86
N THR A 107 3.80 21.57 3.90
CA THR A 107 2.91 20.63 4.57
C THR A 107 2.65 19.45 3.64
N SER A 108 2.70 18.22 4.17
CA SER A 108 2.21 17.03 3.48
C SER A 108 0.71 17.20 3.22
N MET A 109 0.37 17.51 1.98
CA MET A 109 -1.00 17.82 1.59
C MET A 109 -1.64 16.57 0.99
N ASP A 110 -2.51 15.94 1.79
CA ASP A 110 -3.49 14.96 1.31
C ASP A 110 -4.29 15.56 0.14
N SER A 111 -4.57 14.68 -0.81
CA SER A 111 -5.21 14.89 -2.10
C SER A 111 -6.64 15.42 -2.02
N PHE A 112 -6.83 16.71 -1.76
CA PHE A 112 -8.07 17.44 -2.07
C PHE A 112 -7.69 18.91 -2.13
N ASP A 113 -7.47 19.46 -3.33
CA ASP A 113 -7.91 20.81 -3.70
C ASP A 113 -7.40 21.25 -5.09
N HIS A 114 -8.26 22.02 -5.78
CA HIS A 114 -8.07 22.77 -7.04
C HIS A 114 -8.50 22.09 -8.36
N ARG A 115 -9.81 21.83 -8.49
CA ARG A 115 -10.53 21.95 -9.77
C ARG A 115 -10.99 23.41 -9.95
N ARG A 116 -10.11 24.33 -10.32
CA ARG A 116 -10.55 25.70 -10.68
C ARG A 116 -9.55 26.46 -11.55
N SER A 117 -9.30 25.99 -12.77
CA SER A 117 -9.02 26.86 -13.93
C SER A 117 -8.86 26.05 -15.22
N MET A 118 -9.96 25.63 -15.84
CA MET A 118 -10.01 25.43 -17.29
C MET A 118 -11.41 25.77 -17.77
N ALA A 119 -11.71 27.07 -17.75
CA ALA A 119 -12.68 27.67 -18.64
C ALA A 119 -11.92 28.78 -19.36
N ASN A 120 -11.88 28.68 -20.69
CA ASN A 120 -11.20 29.56 -21.65
C ASN A 120 -9.72 29.26 -21.91
N ASP A 121 -9.46 28.32 -22.81
CA ASP A 121 -8.56 28.61 -23.93
C ASP A 121 -8.87 27.72 -25.14
N THR A 122 -9.87 28.12 -25.92
CA THR A 122 -10.10 27.61 -27.27
C THR A 122 -9.03 28.20 -28.18
N ARG A 123 -7.98 27.42 -28.47
CA ARG A 123 -7.10 27.69 -29.62
C ARG A 123 -7.13 26.51 -30.58
N ASN A 124 -7.81 26.76 -31.69
CA ASN A 124 -7.78 25.97 -32.91
C ASN A 124 -6.36 25.54 -33.25
N PHE A 125 -6.11 24.24 -33.30
CA PHE A 125 -5.05 23.68 -34.12
C PHE A 125 -5.70 22.66 -35.06
N ARG A 126 -5.85 23.09 -36.32
CA ARG A 126 -6.12 22.22 -37.46
C ARG A 126 -4.88 21.35 -37.65
N ILE A 127 -5.06 20.04 -37.56
CA ILE A 127 -4.12 19.07 -38.13
C ILE A 127 -4.80 18.57 -39.39
N ASP A 128 -4.21 18.93 -40.54
CA ASP A 128 -4.50 18.31 -41.82
C ASP A 128 -3.79 16.96 -41.82
N ASP A 129 -4.54 15.86 -41.65
CA ASP A 129 -4.04 14.52 -41.94
C ASP A 129 -4.68 14.02 -43.24
N GLU A 130 -3.80 13.94 -44.23
CA GLU A 130 -4.06 13.43 -45.57
C GLU A 130 -4.13 11.89 -45.50
N TYR A 131 -5.25 11.35 -45.96
CA TYR A 131 -5.51 9.92 -46.13
C TYR A 131 -4.40 9.24 -46.96
N ASN A 132 -4.02 8.03 -46.54
CA ASN A 132 -3.75 6.94 -47.46
C ASN A 132 -4.31 5.65 -46.86
N ASP A 133 -5.45 5.25 -47.42
CA ASP A 133 -6.02 3.93 -47.33
C ASP A 133 -5.07 2.93 -47.99
N ASP A 134 -4.78 1.83 -47.30
CA ASP A 134 -4.55 0.53 -47.94
C ASP A 134 -5.11 -0.54 -46.99
N GLU A 135 -6.31 -1.00 -47.36
CA GLU A 135 -6.98 -2.18 -46.83
C GLU A 135 -6.20 -3.44 -47.19
N GLU A 136 -5.89 -4.30 -46.21
CA GLU A 136 -5.86 -5.75 -46.44
C GLU A 136 -6.55 -6.46 -45.26
N ASP A 137 -7.74 -6.98 -45.58
CA ASP A 137 -8.54 -7.93 -44.81
C ASP A 137 -7.77 -9.23 -44.52
N GLU A 138 -7.60 -9.59 -43.25
CA GLU A 138 -7.56 -11.00 -42.86
C GLU A 138 -8.47 -11.23 -41.63
N GLY A 139 -9.64 -11.81 -41.90
CA GLY A 139 -10.56 -12.28 -40.88
C GLY A 139 -10.02 -13.54 -40.19
N TYR A 140 -9.85 -13.46 -38.88
CA TYR A 140 -9.63 -14.63 -38.02
C TYR A 140 -10.88 -14.92 -37.19
N TYR A 141 -11.45 -16.10 -37.44
CA TYR A 141 -12.43 -16.76 -36.58
C TYR A 141 -11.81 -17.07 -35.22
N VAL A 142 -12.46 -16.63 -34.14
CA VAL A 142 -12.18 -17.12 -32.78
C VAL A 142 -13.18 -18.23 -32.48
N ASP A 143 -12.72 -19.47 -32.53
CA ASP A 143 -13.46 -20.61 -31.97
C ASP A 143 -13.36 -20.52 -30.43
N GLU A 144 -14.49 -20.19 -29.79
CA GLU A 144 -14.68 -20.37 -28.35
C GLU A 144 -14.83 -21.88 -28.05
N VAL A 145 -13.75 -22.52 -27.63
CA VAL A 145 -13.82 -23.86 -27.03
C VAL A 145 -14.22 -23.71 -25.56
N PHE A 146 -15.51 -23.97 -25.30
CA PHE A 146 -16.05 -24.26 -23.98
C PHE A 146 -15.37 -25.51 -23.41
N ASP A 147 -14.62 -25.38 -22.32
CA ASP A 147 -14.17 -26.53 -21.55
C ASP A 147 -15.07 -26.76 -20.34
N ASN A 148 -15.72 -27.93 -20.36
CA ASN A 148 -16.77 -28.36 -19.45
C ASN A 148 -16.19 -28.79 -18.10
N THR A 149 -16.89 -28.41 -17.03
CA THR A 149 -16.86 -29.06 -15.72
C THR A 149 -17.09 -30.58 -15.83
N PRO A 150 -16.37 -31.42 -15.07
CA PRO A 150 -16.85 -32.76 -14.76
C PRO A 150 -17.43 -32.81 -13.33
N GLY A 151 -18.75 -33.02 -13.28
CA GLY A 151 -19.45 -33.55 -12.12
C GLY A 151 -19.25 -35.08 -11.96
N PRO A 152 -19.81 -35.67 -10.88
CA PRO A 152 -19.23 -36.81 -10.20
C PRO A 152 -19.69 -38.16 -10.76
N ASN A 153 -18.82 -39.17 -10.73
CA ASN A 153 -19.19 -40.56 -10.97
C ASN A 153 -19.00 -41.42 -9.71
N GLN A 154 -20.08 -42.14 -9.42
CA GLN A 154 -20.24 -43.13 -8.36
C GLN A 154 -20.28 -44.51 -9.03
N LEU A 155 -19.91 -45.55 -8.26
CA LEU A 155 -20.24 -46.99 -8.39
C LEU A 155 -19.12 -47.99 -8.80
N LEU A 156 -18.79 -48.80 -7.78
CA LEU A 156 -18.89 -50.27 -7.68
C LEU A 156 -17.76 -51.21 -8.18
N SER A 157 -17.37 -52.05 -7.21
CA SER A 157 -17.07 -53.51 -7.27
C SER A 157 -15.89 -54.01 -8.11
N ASP A 158 -14.86 -54.60 -7.47
CA ASP A 158 -14.86 -56.05 -7.21
C ASP A 158 -13.60 -56.56 -6.48
N ASN A 159 -13.86 -57.49 -5.55
CA ASN A 159 -13.11 -58.69 -5.15
C ASN A 159 -11.57 -58.71 -5.03
N LEU A 160 -11.09 -59.05 -3.82
CA LEU A 160 -10.16 -60.18 -3.62
C LEU A 160 -10.23 -60.70 -2.17
N ASN A 161 -10.37 -62.03 -2.07
CA ASN A 161 -10.62 -62.83 -0.87
C ASN A 161 -9.33 -63.28 -0.15
N ASN A 162 -9.53 -63.73 1.11
CA ASN A 162 -8.79 -64.76 1.88
C ASN A 162 -7.53 -64.39 2.70
N ASN A 163 -7.66 -64.36 4.05
CA ASN A 163 -7.41 -65.52 4.95
C ASN A 163 -7.17 -65.11 6.43
N ASN A 164 -8.13 -65.44 7.30
CA ASN A 164 -8.04 -66.09 8.63
C ASN A 164 -6.72 -66.03 9.45
N LYS A 165 -6.77 -65.44 10.67
CA LYS A 165 -6.85 -66.17 11.98
C LYS A 165 -6.69 -65.26 13.23
N ASN A 166 -7.73 -65.29 14.05
CA ASN A 166 -7.78 -65.50 15.51
C ASN A 166 -7.36 -64.44 16.56
N ASN A 167 -8.34 -64.23 17.47
CA ASN A 167 -8.31 -63.90 18.91
C ASN A 167 -7.98 -62.42 19.25
N SER A 168 -8.72 -61.69 20.08
CA SER A 168 -9.63 -62.02 21.20
C SER A 168 -10.46 -60.78 21.63
N GLU A 169 -11.73 -61.02 21.98
CA GLU A 169 -12.63 -60.30 22.94
C GLU A 169 -12.80 -58.76 22.80
N SER A 170 -13.90 -58.23 22.22
CA SER A 170 -15.25 -57.96 22.78
C SER A 170 -15.26 -57.04 24.02
N SER A 171 -15.46 -55.72 23.89
CA SER A 171 -16.71 -54.96 23.66
C SER A 171 -17.59 -54.74 24.91
N LEU A 172 -18.01 -53.49 25.10
CA LEU A 172 -19.29 -52.97 25.61
C LEU A 172 -19.25 -52.01 26.81
N GLU A 173 -20.15 -51.05 26.67
CA GLU A 173 -20.37 -49.76 27.35
C GLU A 173 -20.83 -49.85 28.83
N ASN A 174 -20.63 -48.71 29.54
CA ASN A 174 -21.35 -48.11 30.69
C ASN A 174 -22.50 -48.92 31.34
N PRO A 175 -22.71 -48.95 32.69
CA PRO A 175 -23.23 -47.77 33.44
C PRO A 175 -23.09 -47.72 35.01
N PHE A 176 -23.50 -46.59 35.63
CA PHE A 176 -24.05 -46.32 36.99
C PHE A 176 -23.65 -47.09 38.29
N GLY A 177 -23.49 -46.37 39.41
CA GLY A 177 -23.98 -46.82 40.75
C GLY A 177 -23.18 -46.49 42.04
N ASP A 178 -23.68 -45.51 42.83
CA ASP A 178 -23.82 -45.37 44.31
C ASP A 178 -22.83 -45.95 45.36
N SER A 179 -22.49 -45.13 46.38
CA SER A 179 -22.98 -45.23 47.80
C SER A 179 -22.00 -44.90 48.96
N SER A 180 -22.54 -44.18 49.97
CA SER A 180 -22.29 -44.22 51.44
C SER A 180 -21.03 -43.55 52.06
N SER A 181 -20.99 -42.98 53.30
CA SER A 181 -21.96 -42.44 54.29
C SER A 181 -21.23 -41.97 55.58
N SER A 182 -21.76 -40.94 56.28
CA SER A 182 -21.75 -40.71 57.77
C SER A 182 -20.45 -40.21 58.47
N SER A 183 -20.40 -39.42 59.57
CA SER A 183 -21.34 -39.15 60.70
C SER A 183 -20.92 -37.95 61.62
N ASN A 184 -21.91 -37.27 62.24
CA ASN A 184 -22.00 -36.67 63.62
C ASN A 184 -21.08 -35.47 64.03
N ALA A 185 -21.47 -34.45 64.83
CA ALA A 185 -22.52 -34.27 65.84
C ALA A 185 -22.89 -32.78 66.17
N LEU A 186 -24.14 -32.59 66.67
CA LEU A 186 -24.70 -31.69 67.73
C LEU A 186 -23.77 -30.69 68.48
N SER A 187 -24.16 -29.48 68.95
CA SER A 187 -25.43 -28.97 69.53
C SER A 187 -25.47 -27.43 69.80
N LYS A 188 -26.69 -26.81 69.69
CA LYS A 188 -27.38 -25.74 70.50
C LYS A 188 -26.57 -24.56 71.10
N SER A 189 -26.99 -23.28 71.16
CA SER A 189 -28.29 -22.60 70.98
C SER A 189 -28.14 -21.07 71.24
N ILE A 190 -29.18 -20.30 70.86
CA ILE A 190 -29.62 -18.96 71.34
C ILE A 190 -29.36 -17.77 70.40
N MET A 191 -30.47 -17.12 70.03
CA MET A 191 -30.59 -15.85 69.31
C MET A 191 -30.38 -14.65 70.24
N THR A 192 -29.71 -13.60 69.75
CA THR A 192 -30.07 -12.19 70.05
C THR A 192 -29.50 -11.23 69.01
N GLU A 193 -30.29 -10.20 68.68
CA GLU A 193 -30.06 -9.16 67.69
C GLU A 193 -28.86 -8.24 68.00
N SER A 194 -28.14 -7.79 66.97
CA SER A 194 -27.70 -6.39 66.87
C SER A 194 -27.27 -6.04 65.43
N LYS A 195 -27.88 -4.98 64.89
CA LYS A 195 -27.59 -4.33 63.59
C LYS A 195 -26.13 -3.88 63.50
N TYR A 196 -25.43 -4.18 62.41
CA TYR A 196 -24.38 -3.31 61.84
C TYR A 196 -24.31 -3.47 60.31
N ASN A 197 -24.35 -2.31 59.62
CA ASN A 197 -24.29 -2.14 58.18
C ASN A 197 -23.03 -2.75 57.55
N MET A 198 -23.20 -3.60 56.53
CA MET A 198 -22.14 -3.96 55.58
C MET A 198 -22.29 -3.11 54.32
N HIS A 199 -21.33 -2.20 54.09
CA HIS A 199 -21.06 -1.70 52.75
C HIS A 199 -20.40 -2.81 51.91
N PRO A 200 -20.79 -3.00 50.63
CA PRO A 200 -20.14 -3.96 49.75
C PRO A 200 -18.73 -3.50 49.38
N LYS A 201 -17.75 -4.41 49.46
CA LYS A 201 -16.38 -4.18 48.99
C LYS A 201 -16.38 -4.02 47.46
N PRO A 202 -15.63 -3.05 46.91
CA PRO A 202 -15.59 -2.83 45.47
C PRO A 202 -14.82 -3.95 44.73
N PHE A 203 -15.27 -4.18 43.52
CA PHE A 203 -14.74 -5.11 42.51
C PHE A 203 -13.25 -4.84 42.23
N LYS A 204 -12.41 -5.89 42.18
CA LYS A 204 -10.98 -5.79 41.83
C LYS A 204 -10.84 -5.56 40.31
N GLY A 205 -10.34 -4.38 39.92
CA GLY A 205 -9.91 -4.07 38.55
C GLY A 205 -8.55 -4.69 38.18
N PRO A 206 -8.07 -4.52 36.93
CA PRO A 206 -6.85 -5.14 36.40
C PRO A 206 -5.55 -4.68 37.10
N LYS A 207 -4.51 -5.53 37.07
CA LYS A 207 -3.20 -5.33 37.74
C LYS A 207 -2.32 -4.33 36.96
N SER A 208 -1.86 -3.26 37.62
CA SER A 208 -1.09 -2.13 37.05
C SER A 208 0.43 -2.40 36.93
N VAL A 209 1.07 -1.75 35.94
CA VAL A 209 2.53 -1.82 35.65
C VAL A 209 3.32 -0.75 36.44
N LEU A 210 2.68 0.26 37.03
CA LEU A 210 3.37 1.40 37.62
C LEU A 210 3.80 1.16 39.09
N PRO A 211 5.06 1.49 39.47
CA PRO A 211 5.47 1.58 40.86
C PRO A 211 4.94 2.87 41.56
N PRO A 212 4.75 2.84 42.89
CA PRO A 212 4.38 4.00 43.70
C PRO A 212 5.45 5.10 43.64
N GLN A 213 5.03 6.36 43.79
CA GLN A 213 5.87 7.55 43.61
C GLN A 213 7.08 7.55 44.57
N SER A 214 8.30 7.49 44.02
CA SER A 214 9.53 7.91 44.70
C SER A 214 10.33 8.81 43.77
N ALA A 215 10.75 9.96 44.28
CA ALA A 215 11.47 11.00 43.54
C ALA A 215 12.96 10.66 43.36
N SER A 216 13.48 10.88 42.14
CA SER A 216 14.75 11.57 41.80
C SER A 216 15.46 10.96 40.57
N SER A 217 15.54 11.74 39.49
CA SER A 217 16.63 11.69 38.51
C SER A 217 16.64 13.00 37.70
N ASP A 218 17.78 13.70 37.68
CA ASP A 218 17.99 15.08 37.22
C ASP A 218 17.98 15.28 35.68
N THR A 219 17.14 14.56 34.94
CA THR A 219 16.92 14.84 33.51
C THR A 219 15.47 14.56 33.19
N TYR A 220 14.68 15.60 32.92
CA TYR A 220 13.27 15.40 32.61
C TYR A 220 13.14 14.62 31.30
N PRO A 221 12.59 13.40 31.35
CA PRO A 221 12.43 12.57 30.16
C PRO A 221 11.49 13.30 29.20
N HIS A 222 11.87 13.39 27.94
CA HIS A 222 11.06 14.07 26.93
C HIS A 222 11.24 13.41 25.57
N PHE A 223 10.24 13.59 24.71
CA PHE A 223 10.30 13.13 23.33
C PHE A 223 11.06 14.14 22.48
N SER A 224 12.26 13.77 22.03
CA SER A 224 13.07 14.58 21.12
C SER A 224 12.81 14.18 19.67
N LYS A 225 12.88 15.14 18.75
CA LYS A 225 12.86 14.86 17.30
C LYS A 225 14.19 14.23 16.88
N GLU A 226 14.12 13.07 16.25
CA GLU A 226 15.27 12.28 15.77
C GLU A 226 14.99 11.67 14.41
N TYR A 227 16.03 11.21 13.73
CA TYR A 227 15.91 10.58 12.41
C TYR A 227 15.65 9.08 12.49
N TRP A 228 15.00 8.52 11.47
CA TRP A 228 14.70 7.09 11.37
C TRP A 228 15.95 6.19 11.50
N LYS A 229 17.07 6.61 10.92
CA LYS A 229 18.35 5.89 11.01
C LYS A 229 18.94 5.78 12.42
N ASN A 230 18.46 6.58 13.38
CA ASN A 230 18.94 6.60 14.76
C ASN A 230 18.04 5.78 15.70
N ILE A 231 17.05 5.06 15.16
CA ILE A 231 16.16 4.19 15.93
C ILE A 231 16.83 2.83 16.18
N HIS A 232 16.81 2.38 17.44
CA HIS A 232 17.33 1.08 17.83
C HIS A 232 16.25 0.25 18.53
N VAL A 233 16.48 -1.07 18.59
CA VAL A 233 15.60 -2.00 19.32
C VAL A 233 15.55 -1.60 20.80
N GLY A 234 14.36 -1.60 21.38
CA GLY A 234 14.13 -1.18 22.77
C GLY A 234 13.90 0.33 22.95
N ASP A 235 14.08 1.16 21.92
CA ASP A 235 13.73 2.58 22.01
C ASP A 235 12.21 2.75 22.14
N ILE A 236 11.80 3.81 22.86
CA ILE A 236 10.39 4.20 22.97
C ILE A 236 10.13 5.35 22.00
N ILE A 237 9.16 5.14 21.10
CA ILE A 237 8.83 6.10 20.05
C ILE A 237 7.39 6.58 20.22
N LYS A 238 7.19 7.88 19.94
CA LYS A 238 5.88 8.48 19.78
C LYS A 238 5.61 8.76 18.29
N ILE A 239 4.48 8.29 17.79
CA ILE A 239 4.03 8.48 16.41
C ILE A 239 2.81 9.40 16.45
N GLN A 240 2.75 10.42 15.60
CA GLN A 240 1.61 11.35 15.54
C GLN A 240 0.62 10.95 14.44
N ASN A 241 -0.57 11.54 14.48
CA ASN A 241 -1.57 11.31 13.43
C ASN A 241 -1.01 11.66 12.05
N ASN A 242 -1.30 10.84 11.05
CA ASN A 242 -0.78 10.91 9.68
C ASN A 242 0.72 10.64 9.50
N ASP A 243 1.47 10.31 10.55
CA ASP A 243 2.87 9.91 10.41
C ASP A 243 2.99 8.45 9.93
N SER A 244 3.99 8.23 9.06
CA SER A 244 4.41 6.88 8.68
C SER A 244 5.17 6.20 9.81
N ILE A 245 4.88 4.92 10.01
CA ILE A 245 5.52 4.11 11.05
C ILE A 245 6.91 3.65 10.54
N PRO A 246 8.01 4.01 11.24
CA PRO A 246 9.37 3.76 10.75
C PRO A 246 9.85 2.32 10.92
N VAL A 247 9.34 1.61 11.92
CA VAL A 247 9.85 0.31 12.41
C VAL A 247 8.71 -0.53 12.96
N ASP A 248 8.94 -1.83 13.18
CA ASP A 248 7.91 -2.68 13.80
C ASP A 248 7.87 -2.41 15.31
N LEU A 249 6.74 -1.90 15.79
CA LEU A 249 6.56 -1.28 17.11
C LEU A 249 5.40 -1.92 17.87
N MET A 250 5.66 -2.35 19.11
CA MET A 250 4.64 -2.84 20.02
C MET A 250 3.94 -1.66 20.73
N ILE A 251 2.62 -1.61 20.67
CA ILE A 251 1.81 -0.52 21.22
C ILE A 251 1.77 -0.60 22.75
N LEU A 252 2.24 0.45 23.43
CA LEU A 252 2.08 0.61 24.87
C LEU A 252 0.83 1.41 25.21
N SER A 253 0.61 2.52 24.53
CA SER A 253 -0.44 3.47 24.87
C SER A 253 -0.85 4.30 23.65
N THR A 254 -2.11 4.72 23.63
CA THR A 254 -2.71 5.50 22.56
C THR A 254 -3.39 6.74 23.13
N SER A 255 -3.71 7.70 22.27
CA SER A 255 -4.53 8.85 22.67
C SER A 255 -5.97 8.50 23.05
N ASP A 256 -6.48 7.38 22.55
CA ASP A 256 -7.84 6.91 22.84
C ASP A 256 -7.94 6.26 24.24
N GLU A 257 -9.10 6.39 24.89
CA GLU A 257 -9.29 5.89 26.25
C GLU A 257 -9.30 4.37 26.34
N ASP A 258 -9.86 3.73 25.31
CA ASP A 258 -9.95 2.28 25.22
C ASP A 258 -8.65 1.63 24.74
N GLY A 259 -7.64 2.40 24.34
CA GLY A 259 -6.36 1.86 23.86
C GLY A 259 -6.32 1.54 22.36
N ALA A 260 -7.35 1.94 21.61
CA ALA A 260 -7.44 1.65 20.18
C ALA A 260 -6.65 2.67 19.34
N CYS A 261 -6.08 2.21 18.23
CA CYS A 261 -5.54 3.07 17.18
C CYS A 261 -5.81 2.49 15.79
N TYR A 262 -5.87 3.35 14.80
CA TYR A 262 -6.18 2.96 13.42
C TYR A 262 -4.96 3.11 12.53
N VAL A 263 -4.69 2.10 11.70
CA VAL A 263 -3.57 2.14 10.74
C VAL A 263 -4.04 1.86 9.32
N ALA A 264 -3.53 2.64 8.38
CA ALA A 264 -3.65 2.36 6.97
C ALA A 264 -2.57 1.36 6.54
N THR A 265 -2.99 0.24 5.94
CA THR A 265 -2.09 -0.83 5.46
C THR A 265 -2.00 -0.89 3.94
N THR A 266 -2.44 0.17 3.25
CA THR A 266 -2.42 0.27 1.78
C THR A 266 -1.07 -0.09 1.17
N ASN A 267 0.03 0.23 1.84
CA ASN A 267 1.39 -0.05 1.36
C ASN A 267 1.88 -1.50 1.61
N LEU A 268 1.18 -2.28 2.45
CA LEU A 268 1.59 -3.64 2.81
C LEU A 268 0.75 -4.70 2.09
N ASP A 269 -0.58 -4.54 2.09
CA ASP A 269 -1.51 -5.54 1.56
C ASP A 269 -2.56 -4.97 0.60
N GLY A 270 -2.47 -3.68 0.25
CA GLY A 270 -3.40 -3.04 -0.66
C GLY A 270 -4.83 -2.90 -0.11
N GLU A 271 -5.06 -3.15 1.18
CA GLU A 271 -6.36 -2.91 1.80
C GLU A 271 -6.58 -1.41 2.04
N THR A 272 -7.75 -0.89 1.64
CA THR A 272 -8.14 0.52 1.78
C THR A 272 -8.74 0.83 3.16
N ASN A 273 -9.28 -0.17 3.84
CA ASN A 273 -9.87 -0.01 5.16
C ASN A 273 -8.78 0.18 6.23
N LEU A 274 -9.06 1.04 7.20
CA LEU A 274 -8.21 1.19 8.36
C LEU A 274 -8.33 -0.02 9.28
N LYS A 275 -7.18 -0.59 9.65
CA LYS A 275 -7.12 -1.71 10.59
C LYS A 275 -7.06 -1.17 12.02
N VAL A 276 -7.92 -1.72 12.88
CA VAL A 276 -7.88 -1.44 14.31
C VAL A 276 -6.74 -2.22 14.94
N LYS A 277 -5.93 -1.52 15.72
CA LYS A 277 -4.87 -2.08 16.56
C LYS A 277 -5.10 -1.64 17.99
N GLN A 278 -4.63 -2.44 18.93
CA GLN A 278 -5.00 -2.32 20.34
C GLN A 278 -3.74 -2.27 21.21
N ALA A 279 -3.68 -1.31 22.12
CA ALA A 279 -2.66 -1.26 23.16
C ALA A 279 -2.79 -2.44 24.12
N LEU A 280 -1.68 -2.80 24.76
CA LEU A 280 -1.67 -3.82 25.81
C LEU A 280 -2.53 -3.38 27.00
N LYS A 281 -3.26 -4.33 27.58
CA LYS A 281 -4.23 -4.04 28.66
C LYS A 281 -3.52 -3.55 29.91
N CYS A 282 -2.32 -4.06 30.18
CA CYS A 282 -1.53 -3.66 31.34
C CYS A 282 -1.08 -2.19 31.30
N SER A 283 -0.91 -1.60 30.11
CA SER A 283 -0.34 -0.26 29.93
C SER A 283 -1.35 0.80 29.50
N SER A 284 -2.42 0.41 28.80
CA SER A 284 -3.38 1.34 28.17
C SER A 284 -4.06 2.34 29.13
N GLY A 285 -4.37 1.91 30.36
CA GLY A 285 -5.05 2.78 31.34
C GLY A 285 -4.11 3.69 32.12
N ASP A 286 -2.87 3.23 32.34
CA ASP A 286 -1.97 3.79 33.35
C ASP A 286 -0.87 4.68 32.75
N VAL A 287 -0.44 4.39 31.52
CA VAL A 287 0.74 5.01 30.90
C VAL A 287 0.29 6.08 29.92
N ARG A 288 0.10 7.33 30.37
CA ARG A 288 -0.27 8.45 29.49
C ARG A 288 0.75 9.58 29.45
N LYS A 289 1.53 9.76 30.52
CA LYS A 289 2.54 10.81 30.60
C LYS A 289 3.93 10.22 30.41
N VAL A 290 4.86 11.09 29.98
CA VAL A 290 6.27 10.73 29.84
C VAL A 290 6.88 10.27 31.17
N SER A 291 6.42 10.84 32.29
CA SER A 291 6.79 10.43 33.66
C SER A 291 6.34 9.02 34.04
N ASP A 292 5.36 8.46 33.34
CA ASP A 292 4.83 7.13 33.63
C ASP A 292 5.67 6.08 32.91
N LEU A 293 6.13 6.41 31.70
CA LEU A 293 7.04 5.57 30.91
C LEU A 293 8.38 5.32 31.60
N THR A 294 8.96 6.33 32.28
CA THR A 294 10.22 6.14 33.02
C THR A 294 10.12 5.17 34.20
N ARG A 295 8.91 4.99 34.71
CA ARG A 295 8.65 4.10 35.85
C ARG A 295 8.30 2.68 35.43
N CYS A 296 7.98 2.48 34.15
CA CYS A 296 7.63 1.17 33.61
C CYS A 296 8.89 0.31 33.45
N LYS A 297 8.88 -0.87 34.06
CA LYS A 297 9.90 -1.90 33.87
C LYS A 297 9.26 -3.18 33.37
N PHE A 298 9.61 -3.57 32.16
CA PHE A 298 9.13 -4.78 31.50
C PHE A 298 10.20 -5.27 30.53
N TRP A 299 10.08 -6.52 30.11
CA TRP A 299 10.81 -7.06 28.98
C TRP A 299 9.86 -7.83 28.07
N LEU A 300 10.17 -7.82 26.78
CA LEU A 300 9.40 -8.50 25.75
C LEU A 300 10.18 -9.72 25.27
N GLU A 301 9.57 -10.88 25.37
CA GLU A 301 10.03 -12.10 24.73
C GLU A 301 9.33 -12.22 23.39
N SER A 302 9.98 -11.78 22.32
CA SER A 302 9.48 -11.86 20.94
C SER A 302 9.98 -13.13 20.25
N GLU A 303 9.19 -13.68 19.34
CA GLU A 303 9.71 -14.58 18.32
C GLU A 303 10.74 -13.88 17.40
N GLY A 304 11.50 -14.68 16.64
CA GLY A 304 12.41 -14.15 15.61
C GLY A 304 11.66 -13.52 14.42
N PRO A 305 12.35 -12.68 13.62
CA PRO A 305 11.71 -11.96 12.53
C PRO A 305 11.24 -12.93 11.42
N LYS A 306 9.94 -12.90 11.11
CA LYS A 306 9.26 -13.73 10.09
C LYS A 306 8.58 -12.84 9.06
N SER A 307 8.64 -13.23 7.79
CA SER A 307 8.05 -12.50 6.66
C SER A 307 6.51 -12.44 6.67
N ASN A 308 5.84 -13.36 7.36
CA ASN A 308 4.37 -13.37 7.44
C ASN A 308 3.84 -12.09 8.11
N LEU A 309 3.05 -11.31 7.37
CA LEU A 309 2.49 -10.02 7.82
C LEU A 309 1.39 -10.16 8.88
N TYR A 310 0.70 -11.30 8.93
CA TYR A 310 -0.50 -11.51 9.75
C TYR A 310 -0.24 -12.29 11.04
N SER A 311 0.98 -12.80 11.23
CA SER A 311 1.36 -13.53 12.45
C SER A 311 2.43 -12.79 13.22
N TYR A 312 2.21 -12.66 14.52
CA TYR A 312 3.23 -12.26 15.47
C TYR A 312 2.91 -12.90 16.82
N GLU A 313 3.91 -13.54 17.39
CA GLU A 313 3.84 -14.15 18.72
C GLU A 313 4.91 -13.55 19.64
N GLY A 314 4.47 -12.89 20.70
CA GLY A 314 5.34 -12.40 21.75
C GLY A 314 4.70 -12.52 23.12
N ASN A 315 5.50 -12.35 24.17
CA ASN A 315 5.03 -12.37 25.54
C ASN A 315 5.69 -11.24 26.32
N LEU A 316 4.86 -10.32 26.81
CA LEU A 316 5.30 -9.21 27.65
C LEU A 316 5.34 -9.68 29.11
N LYS A 317 6.48 -9.51 29.76
CA LYS A 317 6.63 -9.78 31.19
C LYS A 317 6.93 -8.50 31.94
N TYR A 318 6.18 -8.28 33.01
CA TYR A 318 6.32 -7.08 33.85
C TYR A 318 6.11 -7.41 35.32
N TYR A 319 6.68 -6.57 36.20
CA TYR A 319 6.52 -6.70 37.64
C TYR A 319 5.21 -6.05 38.08
N VAL A 320 4.34 -6.82 38.75
CA VAL A 320 3.11 -6.28 39.33
C VAL A 320 3.45 -5.25 40.41
N ASN A 321 2.95 -4.02 40.28
CA ASN A 321 3.26 -2.87 41.14
C ASN A 321 4.74 -2.40 41.10
N GLY A 322 5.53 -2.83 40.11
CA GLY A 322 6.89 -2.33 39.87
C GLY A 322 7.94 -2.67 40.93
N ASP A 323 7.66 -3.62 41.84
CA ASP A 323 8.55 -3.96 42.96
C ASP A 323 9.43 -5.18 42.62
N GLU A 324 10.67 -4.97 42.15
CA GLU A 324 11.60 -6.03 41.72
C GLU A 324 11.92 -7.07 42.81
N ARG A 325 11.78 -6.71 44.09
CA ARG A 325 12.19 -7.55 45.23
C ARG A 325 11.11 -8.49 45.76
N LYS A 326 9.83 -8.24 45.42
CA LYS A 326 8.67 -9.00 45.90
C LYS A 326 7.65 -9.32 44.79
N GLY A 327 7.81 -8.78 43.59
CA GLY A 327 6.79 -8.78 42.55
C GLY A 327 6.58 -10.15 41.90
N GLU A 328 5.34 -10.64 41.96
CA GLU A 328 4.84 -11.63 41.01
C GLU A 328 5.07 -11.11 39.58
N ILE A 329 5.63 -11.94 38.71
CA ILE A 329 5.78 -11.63 37.29
C ILE A 329 4.41 -11.88 36.64
N ALA A 330 3.83 -10.84 36.06
CA ALA A 330 2.67 -10.98 35.20
C ALA A 330 3.13 -11.16 33.75
N ASN A 331 2.37 -11.97 33.01
CA ASN A 331 2.56 -12.22 31.59
C ASN A 331 1.33 -11.78 30.79
N GLU A 332 1.56 -11.06 29.70
CA GLU A 332 0.52 -10.69 28.73
C GLU A 332 0.96 -11.11 27.32
N PRO A 333 0.18 -11.95 26.63
CA PRO A 333 0.51 -12.35 25.26
C PRO A 333 0.37 -11.15 24.31
N VAL A 334 1.38 -10.95 23.49
CA VAL A 334 1.43 -9.91 22.46
C VAL A 334 1.15 -10.56 21.12
N THR A 335 0.11 -10.09 20.44
CA THR A 335 -0.31 -10.60 19.13
C THR A 335 -0.07 -9.56 18.03
N ILE A 336 -0.34 -9.92 16.77
CA ILE A 336 -0.28 -8.97 15.65
C ILE A 336 -1.20 -7.75 15.84
N ASN A 337 -2.27 -7.87 16.64
CA ASN A 337 -3.19 -6.76 16.94
C ASN A 337 -2.54 -5.70 17.84
N ASN A 338 -1.44 -6.04 18.52
CA ASN A 338 -0.69 -5.14 19.39
C ASN A 338 0.58 -4.58 18.72
N LEU A 339 0.83 -4.93 17.46
CA LEU A 339 2.02 -4.54 16.70
C LEU A 339 1.64 -3.60 15.54
N LEU A 340 2.39 -2.52 15.42
CA LEU A 340 2.40 -1.61 14.28
C LEU A 340 3.58 -1.96 13.37
N LEU A 341 3.34 -2.11 12.08
CA LEU A 341 4.37 -2.52 11.13
C LEU A 341 4.97 -1.31 10.41
N ARG A 342 6.23 -1.43 9.99
CA ARG A 342 6.86 -0.46 9.09
C ARG A 342 6.10 -0.38 7.76
N GLY A 343 5.85 0.84 7.29
CA GLY A 343 5.12 1.11 6.05
C GLY A 343 3.63 1.36 6.24
N CYS A 344 3.09 1.07 7.43
CA CYS A 344 1.77 1.52 7.83
C CYS A 344 1.80 3.02 8.16
N THR A 345 0.66 3.69 7.96
CA THR A 345 0.48 5.10 8.37
C THR A 345 -0.55 5.17 9.49
N LEU A 346 -0.24 5.91 10.57
CA LEU A 346 -1.19 6.12 11.65
C LEU A 346 -2.30 7.07 11.19
N LYS A 347 -3.55 6.69 11.33
CA LYS A 347 -4.72 7.48 10.94
C LYS A 347 -5.72 7.56 12.10
N ASN A 348 -6.54 8.60 12.13
CA ASN A 348 -7.62 8.79 13.12
C ASN A 348 -7.19 8.60 14.59
N THR A 349 -5.92 8.86 14.93
CA THR A 349 -5.40 8.72 16.29
C THR A 349 -4.35 9.79 16.53
N LYS A 350 -4.53 10.64 17.54
CA LYS A 350 -3.68 11.82 17.76
C LYS A 350 -2.22 11.45 18.00
N TRP A 351 -2.00 10.42 18.81
CA TRP A 351 -0.67 9.87 19.05
C TRP A 351 -0.74 8.42 19.50
N VAL A 352 0.33 7.68 19.19
CA VAL A 352 0.61 6.35 19.73
C VAL A 352 2.01 6.33 20.31
N VAL A 353 2.18 5.70 21.46
CA VAL A 353 3.48 5.41 22.06
C VAL A 353 3.70 3.91 22.07
N GLY A 354 4.87 3.48 21.64
CA GLY A 354 5.26 2.08 21.68
C GLY A 354 6.75 1.85 21.74
N VAL A 355 7.12 0.58 21.85
CA VAL A 355 8.50 0.09 21.96
C VAL A 355 8.90 -0.56 20.66
N VAL A 356 10.11 -0.27 20.20
CA VAL A 356 10.67 -0.85 18.98
C VAL A 356 11.03 -2.32 19.19
N VAL A 357 10.48 -3.20 18.36
CA VAL A 357 10.73 -4.65 18.38
C VAL A 357 11.73 -5.03 17.28
N PHE A 358 11.45 -4.66 16.02
CA PHE A 358 12.34 -4.95 14.88
C PHE A 358 12.73 -3.67 14.14
N THR A 359 13.98 -3.59 13.68
CA THR A 359 14.53 -2.45 12.92
C THR A 359 15.21 -2.89 11.63
N GLY A 360 15.32 -1.99 10.66
CA GLY A 360 16.07 -2.24 9.42
C GLY A 360 15.59 -3.47 8.65
N ASP A 361 16.53 -4.37 8.36
CA ASP A 361 16.31 -5.60 7.58
C ASP A 361 15.43 -6.64 8.31
N ASP A 362 15.27 -6.52 9.63
CA ASP A 362 14.45 -7.43 10.44
C ASP A 362 12.95 -7.08 10.39
N THR A 363 12.60 -5.89 9.89
CA THR A 363 11.19 -5.48 9.74
C THR A 363 10.49 -6.35 8.70
N LYS A 364 9.22 -6.69 8.95
CA LYS A 364 8.47 -7.60 8.08
C LYS A 364 8.42 -7.15 6.61
N ILE A 365 8.31 -5.84 6.36
CA ILE A 365 8.31 -5.29 5.00
C ILE A 365 9.65 -5.50 4.27
N MET A 366 10.78 -5.33 4.96
CA MET A 366 12.11 -5.49 4.35
C MET A 366 12.44 -6.95 4.05
N LEU A 367 11.98 -7.86 4.91
CA LEU A 367 12.08 -9.31 4.66
C LEU A 367 11.36 -9.73 3.37
N ASN A 368 10.26 -9.06 3.02
CA ASN A 368 9.51 -9.30 1.78
C ASN A 368 10.07 -8.55 0.57
N ALA A 369 10.72 -7.39 0.77
CA ALA A 369 11.27 -6.57 -0.31
C ALA A 369 12.52 -7.18 -0.99
N GLY A 370 13.31 -7.98 -0.25
CA GLY A 370 14.53 -8.61 -0.76
C GLY A 370 15.64 -7.62 -1.14
N LYS A 371 16.75 -8.14 -1.69
CA LYS A 371 17.86 -7.31 -2.18
C LYS A 371 17.60 -6.90 -3.63
N THR A 372 17.82 -5.64 -3.96
CA THR A 372 17.65 -5.12 -5.32
C THR A 372 18.62 -5.83 -6.29
N PRO A 373 18.12 -6.59 -7.29
CA PRO A 373 18.98 -7.28 -8.24
C PRO A 373 19.52 -6.30 -9.28
N THR A 374 20.71 -6.58 -9.82
CA THR A 374 21.22 -5.88 -10.99
C THR A 374 20.49 -6.38 -12.23
N LYS A 375 19.62 -5.53 -12.80
CA LYS A 375 18.87 -5.83 -14.03
C LYS A 375 19.80 -5.68 -15.24
N LYS A 376 19.73 -6.62 -16.17
CA LYS A 376 20.42 -6.56 -17.48
C LYS A 376 19.38 -6.77 -18.58
N SER A 377 19.39 -5.92 -19.59
CA SER A 377 18.42 -6.00 -20.69
C SER A 377 18.57 -7.29 -21.50
N ARG A 378 17.49 -7.70 -22.16
CA ARG A 378 17.49 -8.91 -22.99
C ARG A 378 18.45 -8.78 -24.17
N ILE A 379 18.45 -7.64 -24.86
CA ILE A 379 19.36 -7.36 -25.97
C ILE A 379 20.84 -7.45 -25.53
N ALA A 380 21.16 -7.09 -24.28
CA ALA A 380 22.52 -7.26 -23.77
C ALA A 380 22.95 -8.74 -23.67
N LYS A 381 22.02 -9.66 -23.41
CA LYS A 381 22.29 -11.11 -23.41
C LYS A 381 22.50 -11.61 -24.84
N ASP A 382 21.68 -11.18 -25.78
CA ASP A 382 21.78 -11.56 -27.19
C ASP A 382 23.05 -10.99 -27.84
N LEU A 383 23.45 -9.78 -27.44
CA LEU A 383 24.71 -9.15 -27.84
C LEU A 383 25.91 -10.01 -27.42
N ASN A 384 25.91 -10.56 -26.21
CA ASN A 384 26.98 -11.46 -25.76
C ASN A 384 27.09 -12.70 -26.65
N TYR A 385 25.95 -13.26 -27.08
CA TYR A 385 25.94 -14.40 -28.00
C TYR A 385 26.51 -14.03 -29.37
N ALA A 386 26.13 -12.87 -29.92
CA ALA A 386 26.70 -12.36 -31.17
C ALA A 386 28.21 -12.10 -31.05
N VAL A 387 28.68 -11.57 -29.91
CA VAL A 387 30.11 -11.38 -29.62
C VAL A 387 30.85 -12.71 -29.59
N VAL A 388 30.27 -13.77 -29.00
CA VAL A 388 30.86 -15.12 -29.01
C VAL A 388 30.95 -15.65 -30.44
N MET A 389 29.92 -15.47 -31.27
CA MET A 389 29.96 -15.85 -32.69
C MET A 389 31.07 -15.12 -33.46
N ASN A 390 31.27 -13.82 -33.19
CA ASN A 390 32.38 -13.06 -33.75
C ASN A 390 33.75 -13.56 -33.28
N PHE A 391 33.88 -14.01 -32.03
CA PHE A 391 35.12 -14.64 -31.55
C PHE A 391 35.41 -15.98 -32.25
N ILE A 392 34.39 -16.78 -32.53
CA ILE A 392 34.53 -18.02 -33.31
C ILE A 392 35.01 -17.70 -34.72
N LEU A 393 34.39 -16.72 -35.39
CA LEU A 393 34.81 -16.26 -36.72
C LEU A 393 36.25 -15.74 -36.72
N LEU A 394 36.61 -14.91 -35.74
CA LEU A 394 37.97 -14.40 -35.56
C LEU A 394 38.97 -15.56 -35.42
N PHE A 395 38.67 -16.56 -34.59
CA PHE A 395 39.53 -17.72 -34.41
C PHE A 395 39.77 -18.47 -35.73
N VAL A 396 38.71 -18.70 -36.53
CA VAL A 396 38.81 -19.38 -37.83
C VAL A 396 39.71 -18.60 -38.79
N ILE A 397 39.52 -17.29 -38.92
CA ILE A 397 40.33 -16.45 -39.81
C ILE A 397 41.79 -16.45 -39.35
N CYS A 398 42.05 -16.26 -38.05
CA CYS A 398 43.41 -16.28 -37.50
C CYS A 398 44.08 -17.64 -37.66
N PHE A 399 43.33 -18.74 -37.50
CA PHE A 399 43.84 -20.10 -37.69
C PHE A 399 44.28 -20.34 -39.13
N VAL A 400 43.45 -19.96 -40.11
CA VAL A 400 43.79 -20.07 -41.53
C VAL A 400 45.00 -19.20 -41.86
N SER A 401 45.05 -17.95 -41.38
CA SER A 401 46.19 -17.06 -41.61
C SER A 401 47.48 -17.60 -41.00
N GLY A 402 47.45 -18.13 -39.77
CA GLY A 402 48.61 -18.76 -39.13
C GLY A 402 49.09 -20.01 -39.89
N LEU A 403 48.15 -20.84 -40.37
CA LEU A 403 48.45 -22.05 -41.14
C LEU A 403 49.08 -21.72 -42.49
N VAL A 404 48.48 -20.81 -43.26
CA VAL A 404 48.99 -20.36 -44.57
C VAL A 404 50.35 -19.70 -44.40
N ASN A 405 50.53 -18.88 -43.37
CA ASN A 405 51.83 -18.27 -43.05
C ASN A 405 52.89 -19.35 -42.74
N GLY A 406 52.56 -20.33 -41.89
CA GLY A 406 53.46 -21.45 -41.60
C GLY A 406 53.85 -22.24 -42.87
N ILE A 407 52.89 -22.53 -43.75
CA ILE A 407 53.16 -23.21 -45.03
C ILE A 407 54.04 -22.35 -45.95
N TYR A 408 53.79 -21.05 -46.04
CA TYR A 408 54.59 -20.12 -46.84
C TYR A 408 56.05 -20.07 -46.38
N TYR A 409 56.29 -20.03 -45.07
CA TYR A 409 57.64 -20.03 -44.48
C TYR A 409 58.41 -21.35 -44.65
N ARG A 410 57.78 -22.41 -45.17
CA ARG A 410 58.45 -23.65 -45.58
C ARG A 410 59.09 -23.58 -46.98
N GLY A 411 58.68 -22.62 -47.83
CA GLY A 411 59.14 -22.55 -49.22
C GLY A 411 60.51 -21.91 -49.38
N ASP A 412 61.48 -22.67 -49.91
CA ASP A 412 62.87 -22.20 -50.10
C ASP A 412 63.06 -21.25 -51.29
N ASN A 413 62.13 -21.23 -52.26
CA ASN A 413 62.26 -20.49 -53.52
C ASN A 413 61.41 -19.20 -53.54
N THR A 414 61.44 -18.45 -52.43
CA THR A 414 60.69 -17.19 -52.27
C THR A 414 61.62 -15.99 -52.27
N SER A 415 61.15 -14.85 -52.79
CA SER A 415 61.89 -13.58 -52.82
C SER A 415 62.39 -13.15 -51.43
N ARG A 416 61.69 -13.57 -50.37
CA ARG A 416 62.06 -13.38 -48.96
C ARG A 416 63.50 -13.83 -48.66
N ASN A 417 63.92 -14.99 -49.16
CA ASN A 417 65.26 -15.52 -48.87
C ASN A 417 66.39 -14.69 -49.51
N TYR A 418 66.07 -13.84 -50.50
CA TYR A 418 67.02 -12.96 -51.16
C TYR A 418 67.03 -11.54 -50.58
N PHE A 419 65.90 -11.04 -50.05
CA PHE A 419 65.73 -9.64 -49.64
C PHE A 419 65.43 -9.43 -48.15
N GLU A 420 64.99 -10.44 -47.41
CA GLU A 420 64.66 -10.36 -45.98
C GLU A 420 65.57 -11.29 -45.14
N TYR A 421 66.40 -10.70 -44.28
CA TYR A 421 67.40 -11.40 -43.49
C TYR A 421 66.79 -12.08 -42.25
N GLY A 422 66.15 -13.24 -42.44
CA GLY A 422 65.86 -14.20 -41.37
C GLY A 422 64.39 -14.52 -41.12
N THR A 423 64.16 -15.52 -40.27
CA THR A 423 62.85 -15.97 -39.80
C THR A 423 62.66 -15.57 -38.33
N LEU A 424 61.48 -15.03 -37.96
CA LEU A 424 61.17 -14.62 -36.58
C LEU A 424 61.29 -15.78 -35.57
N ALA A 425 61.01 -17.01 -35.99
CA ALA A 425 61.20 -18.21 -35.18
C ALA A 425 61.94 -19.31 -35.96
N GLY A 426 62.79 -20.07 -35.27
CA GLY A 426 63.66 -21.10 -35.87
C GLY A 426 62.95 -22.37 -36.35
N SER A 427 61.63 -22.49 -36.21
CA SER A 427 60.84 -23.63 -36.73
C SER A 427 59.59 -23.18 -37.48
N VAL A 428 59.18 -23.96 -38.47
CA VAL A 428 57.97 -23.73 -39.28
C VAL A 428 56.71 -23.66 -38.40
N VAL A 429 56.64 -24.53 -37.38
CA VAL A 429 55.53 -24.57 -36.42
C VAL A 429 55.50 -23.31 -35.55
N ALA A 430 56.65 -22.86 -35.05
CA ALA A 430 56.73 -21.63 -34.26
C ALA A 430 56.36 -20.39 -35.09
N ASN A 431 56.77 -20.33 -36.37
CA ASN A 431 56.36 -19.24 -37.28
C ASN A 431 54.84 -19.24 -37.54
N GLY A 432 54.21 -20.42 -37.63
CA GLY A 432 52.76 -20.54 -37.73
C GLY A 432 52.03 -20.05 -36.47
N ILE A 433 52.55 -20.39 -35.27
CA ILE A 433 51.99 -19.94 -33.98
C ILE A 433 52.17 -18.43 -33.80
N VAL A 434 53.35 -17.88 -34.11
CA VAL A 434 53.58 -16.43 -34.08
C VAL A 434 52.67 -15.74 -35.10
N GLY A 435 52.57 -16.30 -36.32
CA GLY A 435 51.65 -15.81 -37.35
C GLY A 435 50.18 -15.80 -36.92
N PHE A 436 49.74 -16.82 -36.18
CA PHE A 436 48.39 -16.86 -35.59
C PHE A 436 48.16 -15.69 -34.62
N PHE A 437 49.05 -15.49 -33.64
CA PHE A 437 48.88 -14.41 -32.66
C PHE A 437 49.06 -13.01 -33.28
N VAL A 438 49.92 -12.86 -34.30
CA VAL A 438 50.02 -11.63 -35.10
C VAL A 438 48.70 -11.38 -35.84
N ALA A 439 48.10 -12.40 -36.45
CA ALA A 439 46.80 -12.27 -37.10
C ALA A 439 45.68 -11.92 -36.11
N VAL A 440 45.71 -12.46 -34.89
CA VAL A 440 44.77 -12.12 -33.81
C VAL A 440 44.83 -10.63 -33.46
N ILE A 441 46.02 -10.04 -33.42
CA ILE A 441 46.20 -8.61 -33.18
C ILE A 441 45.78 -7.78 -34.40
N LEU A 442 46.10 -8.26 -35.61
CA LEU A 442 45.73 -7.60 -36.86
C LEU A 442 44.21 -7.50 -37.05
N TYR A 443 43.47 -8.57 -36.72
CA TYR A 443 42.01 -8.63 -36.85
C TYR A 443 41.26 -8.30 -35.54
N GLN A 444 41.92 -7.66 -34.56
CA GLN A 444 41.30 -7.33 -33.28
C GLN A 444 40.07 -6.41 -33.39
N SER A 445 39.93 -5.66 -34.49
CA SER A 445 38.81 -4.76 -34.76
C SER A 445 37.51 -5.47 -35.14
N LEU A 446 37.54 -6.78 -35.41
CA LEU A 446 36.34 -7.59 -35.72
C LEU A 446 35.34 -7.56 -34.55
N VAL A 447 35.83 -7.54 -33.32
CA VAL A 447 35.02 -7.24 -32.13
C VAL A 447 35.29 -5.79 -31.72
N PRO A 448 34.48 -4.82 -32.19
CA PRO A 448 34.77 -3.42 -31.96
C PRO A 448 34.72 -3.08 -30.48
N ILE A 449 35.80 -2.49 -29.97
CA ILE A 449 35.92 -2.03 -28.57
C ILE A 449 34.82 -0.99 -28.25
N SER A 450 34.37 -0.24 -29.26
CA SER A 450 33.34 0.79 -29.14
C SER A 450 31.93 0.24 -28.93
N LEU A 451 31.66 -1.04 -29.18
CA LEU A 451 30.31 -1.61 -29.16
C LEU A 451 29.57 -1.35 -27.84
N TYR A 452 30.21 -1.69 -26.72
CA TYR A 452 29.60 -1.54 -25.40
C TYR A 452 29.38 -0.07 -25.00
N ILE A 453 30.37 0.79 -25.24
CA ILE A 453 30.25 2.21 -24.89
C ILE A 453 29.21 2.91 -25.75
N SER A 454 29.09 2.57 -27.04
CA SER A 454 28.04 3.10 -27.91
C SER A 454 26.65 2.71 -27.40
N VAL A 455 26.44 1.44 -27.04
CA VAL A 455 25.16 0.98 -26.48
C VAL A 455 24.85 1.69 -25.15
N GLU A 456 25.84 1.86 -24.27
CA GLU A 456 25.63 2.59 -23.01
C GLU A 456 25.29 4.07 -23.20
N ILE A 457 25.94 4.75 -24.14
CA ILE A 457 25.63 6.14 -24.49
C ILE A 457 24.20 6.24 -25.03
N ILE A 458 23.81 5.34 -25.94
CA ILE A 458 22.46 5.31 -26.51
C ILE A 458 21.42 5.11 -25.41
N LYS A 459 21.60 4.12 -24.52
CA LYS A 459 20.65 3.85 -23.44
C LYS A 459 20.56 4.99 -22.42
N THR A 460 21.69 5.63 -22.12
CA THR A 460 21.72 6.81 -21.25
C THR A 460 21.00 8.00 -21.89
N ALA A 461 21.19 8.22 -23.19
CA ALA A 461 20.47 9.26 -23.93
C ALA A 461 18.97 8.99 -24.01
N GLN A 462 18.57 7.73 -24.26
CA GLN A 462 17.15 7.31 -24.22
C GLN A 462 16.52 7.54 -22.84
N ALA A 463 17.21 7.16 -21.76
CA ALA A 463 16.75 7.42 -20.39
C ALA A 463 16.62 8.93 -20.11
N PHE A 464 17.51 9.76 -20.66
CA PHE A 464 17.39 11.21 -20.56
C PHE A 464 16.17 11.75 -21.32
N PHE A 465 15.90 11.26 -22.54
CA PHE A 465 14.73 11.67 -23.30
C PHE A 465 13.41 11.29 -22.62
N ILE A 466 13.34 10.09 -22.02
CA ILE A 466 12.19 9.67 -21.19
C ILE A 466 12.00 10.64 -20.01
N TYR A 467 13.09 11.09 -19.39
CA TYR A 467 13.02 12.05 -18.28
C TYR A 467 12.55 13.45 -18.72
N SER A 468 12.91 13.88 -19.93
CA SER A 468 12.56 15.20 -20.45
C SER A 468 11.18 15.27 -21.12
N ASP A 469 10.43 14.18 -21.17
CA ASP A 469 9.13 14.13 -21.83
C ASP A 469 8.05 14.84 -20.99
N VAL A 470 7.42 15.84 -21.59
CA VAL A 470 6.35 16.65 -20.97
C VAL A 470 5.05 15.85 -20.85
N LEU A 471 4.79 14.89 -21.74
CA LEU A 471 3.55 14.08 -21.67
C LEU A 471 3.58 13.07 -20.52
N MET A 472 4.77 12.72 -20.04
CA MET A 472 4.96 11.84 -18.87
C MET A 472 5.22 12.63 -17.58
N TYR A 473 4.93 13.93 -17.57
CA TYR A 473 5.01 14.77 -16.37
C TYR A 473 3.67 14.82 -15.63
N TYR A 474 3.70 14.55 -14.33
CA TYR A 474 2.52 14.62 -13.48
C TYR A 474 2.50 15.91 -12.66
N GLU A 475 1.68 16.88 -13.11
CA GLU A 475 1.59 18.22 -12.55
C GLU A 475 1.21 18.23 -11.06
N ARG A 476 0.27 17.38 -10.64
CA ARG A 476 -0.24 17.40 -9.25
C ARG A 476 0.82 17.09 -8.19
N LEU A 477 1.82 16.26 -8.51
CA LEU A 477 2.93 15.94 -7.60
C LEU A 477 4.23 16.66 -7.99
N ASP A 478 4.21 17.48 -9.03
CA ASP A 478 5.40 18.04 -9.66
C ASP A 478 6.47 16.97 -9.89
N TYR A 479 6.08 15.87 -10.54
CA TYR A 479 6.91 14.69 -10.69
C TYR A 479 7.03 14.25 -12.15
N PRO A 480 8.21 14.39 -12.79
CA PRO A 480 8.46 13.83 -14.11
C PRO A 480 8.70 12.31 -14.03
N CYS A 481 8.57 11.60 -15.15
CA CYS A 481 9.02 10.23 -15.25
C CYS A 481 10.54 10.15 -14.98
N THR A 482 10.97 9.58 -13.85
CA THR A 482 12.40 9.49 -13.51
C THR A 482 12.94 8.05 -13.65
N PRO A 483 13.65 7.72 -14.75
CA PRO A 483 14.28 6.42 -14.89
C PRO A 483 15.33 6.19 -13.80
N LYS A 484 15.13 5.16 -12.97
CA LYS A 484 16.08 4.77 -11.91
C LYS A 484 17.16 3.80 -12.38
N SER A 485 16.91 3.10 -13.49
CA SER A 485 17.84 2.17 -14.16
C SER A 485 18.01 2.60 -15.60
N TRP A 486 19.19 3.06 -16.00
CA TRP A 486 19.42 3.61 -17.35
C TRP A 486 19.79 2.55 -18.39
N ASN A 487 19.79 1.27 -18.02
CA ASN A 487 20.29 0.17 -18.85
C ASN A 487 19.20 -0.73 -19.46
N ILE A 488 17.92 -0.43 -19.19
CA ILE A 488 16.75 -1.25 -19.57
C ILE A 488 15.71 -0.48 -20.41
N SER A 489 16.08 0.64 -21.02
CA SER A 489 15.17 1.43 -21.86
C SER A 489 14.59 0.63 -23.03
N ASP A 490 15.36 -0.31 -23.55
CA ASP A 490 15.04 -1.20 -24.65
C ASP A 490 14.11 -2.37 -24.28
N ASP A 491 14.08 -2.76 -23.00
CA ASP A 491 13.17 -3.81 -22.53
C ASP A 491 11.71 -3.34 -22.56
N LEU A 492 11.46 -2.01 -22.49
CA LEU A 492 10.10 -1.43 -22.52
C LEU A 492 9.36 -1.76 -23.83
N GLY A 493 10.08 -1.91 -24.94
CA GLY A 493 9.50 -2.30 -26.24
C GLY A 493 9.25 -3.80 -26.39
N GLN A 494 9.57 -4.61 -25.38
CA GLN A 494 9.46 -6.08 -25.40
C GLN A 494 8.55 -6.63 -24.30
N ILE A 495 7.81 -5.76 -23.61
CA ILE A 495 6.91 -6.16 -22.52
C ILE A 495 5.68 -6.84 -23.12
N GLU A 496 5.46 -8.10 -22.75
CA GLU A 496 4.26 -8.87 -23.09
C GLU A 496 3.25 -8.93 -21.94
N TYR A 497 3.74 -9.01 -20.70
CA TYR A 497 2.92 -9.11 -19.50
C TYR A 497 3.13 -7.89 -18.60
N ILE A 498 2.04 -7.22 -18.26
CA ILE A 498 2.01 -6.14 -17.27
C ILE A 498 1.30 -6.67 -16.02
N PHE A 499 2.05 -6.77 -14.91
CA PHE A 499 1.49 -7.06 -13.60
C PHE A 499 1.19 -5.74 -12.90
N SER A 500 -0.08 -5.39 -12.81
CA SER A 500 -0.54 -4.16 -12.17
C SER A 500 -1.09 -4.45 -10.78
N ASP A 501 -0.70 -3.61 -9.81
CA ASP A 501 -1.39 -3.57 -8.52
C ASP A 501 -2.74 -2.88 -8.68
N LYS A 502 -3.74 -3.27 -7.89
CA LYS A 502 -5.05 -2.62 -7.91
C LYS A 502 -5.01 -1.30 -7.15
N THR A 503 -4.59 -1.37 -5.90
CA THR A 503 -4.74 -0.26 -4.94
C THR A 503 -3.60 0.74 -5.12
N GLY A 504 -3.91 2.01 -5.37
CA GLY A 504 -2.92 3.07 -5.57
C GLY A 504 -2.25 3.10 -6.94
N THR A 505 -2.46 2.10 -7.80
CA THR A 505 -2.02 2.10 -9.21
C THR A 505 -3.22 2.23 -10.15
N LEU A 506 -4.18 1.31 -10.08
CA LEU A 506 -5.43 1.41 -10.87
C LEU A 506 -6.46 2.32 -10.21
N THR A 507 -6.52 2.32 -8.87
CA THR A 507 -7.51 3.10 -8.11
C THR A 507 -6.86 4.25 -7.34
N GLN A 508 -7.53 5.41 -7.30
CA GLN A 508 -7.09 6.60 -6.56
C GLN A 508 -7.36 6.53 -5.05
N ASN A 509 -7.94 5.42 -4.55
CA ASN A 509 -8.36 5.23 -3.16
C ASN A 509 -9.37 6.28 -2.67
N ILE A 510 -10.15 6.84 -3.59
CA ILE A 510 -11.27 7.75 -3.31
C ILE A 510 -12.55 7.00 -3.64
N MET A 511 -13.50 6.99 -2.69
CA MET A 511 -14.80 6.34 -2.85
C MET A 511 -15.86 7.43 -2.96
N GLU A 512 -16.73 7.32 -3.97
CA GLU A 512 -17.80 8.28 -4.24
C GLU A 512 -19.13 7.53 -4.37
N MET A 513 -20.20 8.03 -3.74
CA MET A 513 -21.53 7.45 -3.91
C MET A 513 -22.15 7.97 -5.20
N LYS A 514 -22.30 7.09 -6.20
CA LYS A 514 -22.82 7.46 -7.53
C LYS A 514 -24.31 7.26 -7.69
N LYS A 515 -24.81 6.09 -7.28
CA LYS A 515 -26.19 5.66 -7.52
C LYS A 515 -26.79 5.04 -6.27
N CYS A 516 -28.11 5.04 -6.18
CA CYS A 516 -28.86 4.31 -5.16
C CYS A 516 -30.21 3.87 -5.72
N THR A 517 -30.74 2.77 -5.20
CA THR A 517 -32.10 2.34 -5.51
C THR A 517 -32.95 2.33 -4.25
N ILE A 518 -34.07 3.06 -4.29
CA ILE A 518 -34.96 3.27 -3.15
C ILE A 518 -36.38 3.00 -3.59
N ASN A 519 -37.06 2.07 -2.91
CA ASN A 519 -38.44 1.67 -3.22
C ASN A 519 -38.66 1.32 -4.70
N GLY A 520 -37.68 0.67 -5.34
CA GLY A 520 -37.77 0.19 -6.72
C GLY A 520 -37.54 1.26 -7.78
N VAL A 521 -37.11 2.46 -7.38
CA VAL A 521 -36.67 3.54 -8.28
C VAL A 521 -35.15 3.63 -8.20
N SER A 522 -34.48 3.76 -9.36
CA SER A 522 -33.04 3.97 -9.46
C SER A 522 -32.76 5.47 -9.55
N TYR A 523 -31.88 5.97 -8.70
CA TYR A 523 -31.41 7.35 -8.68
C TYR A 523 -29.90 7.40 -8.91
N GLY A 524 -29.45 8.46 -9.58
CA GLY A 524 -28.03 8.73 -9.85
C GLY A 524 -27.70 8.64 -11.33
N ARG A 525 -27.22 9.75 -11.90
CA ARG A 525 -26.61 9.78 -13.24
C ARG A 525 -25.10 9.81 -13.10
N ALA A 526 -24.45 8.84 -13.73
CA ALA A 526 -23.00 8.75 -13.79
C ALA A 526 -22.59 8.28 -15.19
N TYR A 527 -21.58 8.93 -15.75
CA TYR A 527 -20.98 8.56 -17.02
C TYR A 527 -19.52 8.17 -16.78
N THR A 528 -19.23 6.87 -16.83
CA THR A 528 -17.91 6.30 -16.54
C THR A 528 -17.10 6.07 -17.81
N GLU A 529 -15.77 6.10 -17.68
CA GLU A 529 -14.87 5.79 -18.80
C GLU A 529 -15.01 4.34 -19.27
N ALA A 530 -15.38 3.42 -18.37
CA ALA A 530 -15.68 2.03 -18.71
C ALA A 530 -16.92 1.94 -19.62
N TYR A 531 -18.00 2.64 -19.27
CA TYR A 531 -19.21 2.69 -20.09
C TYR A 531 -18.94 3.35 -21.45
N ALA A 532 -18.17 4.43 -21.47
CA ALA A 532 -17.68 5.07 -22.68
C ALA A 532 -16.89 4.08 -23.57
N GLY A 533 -16.02 3.26 -22.98
CA GLY A 533 -15.28 2.21 -23.69
C GLY A 533 -16.17 1.13 -24.31
N ILE A 534 -17.22 0.69 -23.59
CA ILE A 534 -18.21 -0.27 -24.11
C ILE A 534 -18.97 0.34 -25.30
N ARG A 535 -19.41 1.59 -25.19
CA ARG A 535 -20.10 2.32 -26.27
C ARG A 535 -19.22 2.50 -27.50
N ARG A 536 -17.92 2.76 -27.32
CA ARG A 536 -16.96 2.84 -28.43
C ARG A 536 -16.88 1.54 -29.21
N ARG A 537 -16.87 0.40 -28.52
CA ARG A 537 -16.87 -0.93 -29.15
C ARG A 537 -18.17 -1.24 -29.89
N GLN A 538 -19.27 -0.59 -29.53
CA GLN A 538 -20.55 -0.69 -30.24
C GLN A 538 -20.60 0.22 -31.49
N GLY A 539 -19.53 0.97 -31.81
CA GLY A 539 -19.45 1.84 -32.98
C GLY A 539 -20.12 3.20 -32.80
N ILE A 540 -20.45 3.60 -31.56
CA ILE A 540 -21.04 4.90 -31.25
C ILE A 540 -19.91 5.94 -31.08
N ASP A 541 -20.13 7.18 -31.54
CA ASP A 541 -19.22 8.29 -31.30
C ASP A 541 -19.30 8.74 -29.83
N VAL A 542 -18.31 8.30 -29.07
CA VAL A 542 -18.23 8.50 -27.63
C VAL A 542 -17.74 9.89 -27.27
N GLU A 543 -17.03 10.59 -28.16
CA GLU A 543 -16.51 11.92 -27.83
C GLU A 543 -17.64 12.95 -27.81
N GLU A 544 -18.52 12.91 -28.81
CA GLU A 544 -19.73 13.74 -28.85
C GLU A 544 -20.74 13.34 -27.76
N GLU A 545 -20.96 12.04 -27.54
CA GLU A 545 -21.83 11.54 -26.47
C GLU A 545 -21.32 11.93 -25.08
N SER A 546 -20.03 11.73 -24.79
CA SER A 546 -19.41 12.07 -23.51
C SER A 546 -19.46 13.57 -23.23
N ALA A 547 -19.25 14.41 -24.24
CA ALA A 547 -19.38 15.86 -24.09
C ALA A 547 -20.81 16.26 -23.71
N ARG A 548 -21.83 15.73 -24.42
CA ARG A 548 -23.24 15.98 -24.13
C ARG A 548 -23.65 15.47 -22.75
N GLU A 549 -23.36 14.21 -22.42
CA GLU A 549 -23.73 13.61 -21.14
C GLU A 549 -23.05 14.31 -19.96
N LYS A 550 -21.80 14.77 -20.10
CA LYS A 550 -21.14 15.57 -19.05
C LYS A 550 -21.81 16.93 -18.87
N GLU A 551 -22.25 17.57 -19.94
CA GLU A 551 -22.99 18.83 -19.86
C GLU A 551 -24.34 18.63 -19.18
N ASP A 552 -25.09 17.60 -19.57
CA ASP A 552 -26.39 17.25 -18.97
C ASP A 552 -26.24 16.92 -17.48
N ILE A 553 -25.23 16.13 -17.09
CA ILE A 553 -24.94 15.83 -15.67
C ILE A 553 -24.58 17.10 -14.90
N ALA A 554 -23.85 18.04 -15.51
CA ALA A 554 -23.52 19.31 -14.88
C ALA A 554 -24.77 20.18 -14.67
N GLN A 555 -25.67 20.23 -15.64
CA GLN A 555 -26.96 20.93 -15.52
C GLN A 555 -27.84 20.29 -14.43
N ASP A 556 -27.98 18.97 -14.44
CA ASP A 556 -28.72 18.20 -13.44
C ASP A 556 -28.16 18.42 -12.02
N LYS A 557 -26.83 18.52 -11.88
CA LYS A 557 -26.18 18.83 -10.60
C LYS A 557 -26.54 20.22 -10.09
N VAL A 558 -26.57 21.23 -10.97
CA VAL A 558 -26.96 22.61 -10.58
C VAL A 558 -28.41 22.65 -10.14
N GLU A 559 -29.33 22.04 -10.91
CA GLU A 559 -30.76 21.99 -10.57
C GLU A 559 -30.99 21.27 -9.23
N MET A 560 -30.32 20.13 -9.01
CA MET A 560 -30.37 19.40 -7.75
C MET A 560 -29.90 20.25 -6.57
N MET A 561 -28.80 20.99 -6.71
CA MET A 561 -28.28 21.86 -5.66
C MET A 561 -29.25 23.01 -5.33
N GLU A 562 -29.84 23.65 -6.33
CA GLU A 562 -30.83 24.72 -6.11
C GLU A 562 -32.06 24.19 -5.36
N LYS A 563 -32.53 22.99 -5.73
CA LYS A 563 -33.66 22.35 -5.05
C LYS A 563 -33.35 21.96 -3.62
N LEU A 564 -32.22 21.32 -3.37
CA LEU A 564 -31.82 20.96 -2.01
C LEU A 564 -31.64 22.20 -1.11
N LYS A 565 -31.13 23.32 -1.64
CA LYS A 565 -31.09 24.60 -0.90
C LYS A 565 -32.47 25.12 -0.53
N SER A 566 -33.46 24.91 -1.39
CA SER A 566 -34.85 25.31 -1.10
C SER A 566 -35.51 24.45 -0.02
N ILE A 567 -35.17 23.15 0.05
CA ILE A 567 -35.73 22.19 1.02
C ILE A 567 -35.08 22.38 2.40
N ASN A 568 -33.75 22.51 2.44
CA ASN A 568 -32.98 22.42 3.68
C ASN A 568 -32.67 23.79 4.33
N GLY A 569 -33.11 24.90 3.72
CA GLY A 569 -32.86 26.25 4.21
C GLY A 569 -31.39 26.65 4.28
N SER A 570 -31.08 27.73 5.01
CA SER A 570 -29.72 28.30 5.09
C SER A 570 -28.72 27.47 5.89
N ALA A 571 -29.16 26.52 6.73
CA ALA A 571 -28.30 25.77 7.66
C ALA A 571 -27.49 24.64 6.98
N VAL A 572 -27.97 24.09 5.87
CA VAL A 572 -27.24 23.07 5.07
C VAL A 572 -26.37 23.72 3.98
N SER A 573 -26.63 24.99 3.65
CA SER A 573 -25.80 25.79 2.72
C SER A 573 -24.36 25.97 3.20
N GLU A 574 -24.07 25.73 4.49
CA GLU A 574 -22.72 25.81 5.06
C GLU A 574 -21.91 24.50 4.86
N TYR A 575 -22.59 23.38 4.58
CA TYR A 575 -22.00 22.06 4.36
C TYR A 575 -22.09 21.57 2.92
N MET A 576 -22.88 22.24 2.06
CA MET A 576 -22.93 21.94 0.62
C MET A 576 -21.62 22.34 -0.03
N ASP A 577 -20.67 21.41 0.01
CA ASP A 577 -19.41 21.52 -0.70
C ASP A 577 -19.64 21.46 -2.23
N GLU A 578 -18.74 22.10 -2.99
CA GLU A 578 -18.62 21.87 -4.44
C GLU A 578 -18.36 20.37 -4.78
N GLU A 579 -18.09 19.56 -3.74
CA GLU A 579 -17.77 18.14 -3.73
C GLU A 579 -18.97 17.16 -3.77
N LEU A 580 -20.22 17.63 -3.94
CA LEU A 580 -21.36 16.71 -4.12
C LEU A 580 -21.09 15.73 -5.28
N THR A 581 -21.01 14.44 -4.97
CA THR A 581 -20.70 13.36 -5.92
C THR A 581 -21.95 12.66 -6.45
N PHE A 582 -22.99 12.57 -5.62
CA PHE A 582 -24.28 12.00 -5.97
C PHE A 582 -25.10 13.03 -6.75
N VAL A 583 -25.40 12.73 -8.02
CA VAL A 583 -26.15 13.62 -8.92
C VAL A 583 -27.42 12.94 -9.39
N SER A 584 -28.57 13.43 -8.90
CA SER A 584 -29.90 13.05 -9.38
C SER A 584 -30.90 14.15 -9.06
N LYS A 585 -31.38 14.82 -10.10
CA LYS A 585 -32.46 15.81 -9.96
C LYS A 585 -33.76 15.15 -9.50
N GLU A 586 -34.04 13.94 -9.98
CA GLU A 586 -35.24 13.17 -9.67
C GLU A 586 -35.34 12.91 -8.16
N PHE A 587 -34.21 12.56 -7.53
CA PHE A 587 -34.16 12.36 -6.09
C PHE A 587 -34.57 13.61 -5.31
N ALA A 588 -34.05 14.78 -5.69
CA ALA A 588 -34.39 16.05 -5.03
C ALA A 588 -35.88 16.41 -5.19
N PHE A 589 -36.47 16.18 -6.37
CA PHE A 589 -37.90 16.37 -6.60
C PHE A 589 -38.78 15.39 -5.82
N ASP A 590 -38.34 14.13 -5.71
CA ASP A 590 -39.08 13.12 -4.96
C ASP A 590 -39.00 13.33 -3.45
N LEU A 591 -37.92 13.95 -2.96
CA LEU A 591 -37.80 14.39 -1.57
C LEU A 591 -38.78 15.53 -1.23
N GLU A 592 -39.12 16.39 -2.19
CA GLU A 592 -40.17 17.41 -2.02
C GLU A 592 -41.57 16.78 -1.96
N GLY A 593 -41.78 15.66 -2.70
CA GLY A 593 -43.02 14.89 -2.71
C GLY A 593 -43.66 14.71 -4.10
N LYS A 594 -42.93 14.98 -5.19
CA LYS A 594 -43.47 14.93 -6.56
C LYS A 594 -44.04 13.56 -6.95
N SER A 595 -43.38 12.48 -6.55
CA SER A 595 -43.82 11.09 -6.79
C SER A 595 -44.74 10.52 -5.69
N GLY A 596 -45.28 11.38 -4.83
CA GLY A 596 -46.20 11.04 -3.75
C GLY A 596 -45.55 10.82 -2.38
N ASP A 597 -46.37 10.91 -1.33
CA ASP A 597 -45.90 10.90 0.07
C ASP A 597 -45.18 9.60 0.48
N LYS A 598 -45.57 8.47 -0.11
CA LYS A 598 -44.91 7.17 0.17
C LYS A 598 -43.45 7.18 -0.30
N GLN A 599 -43.19 7.70 -1.49
CA GLN A 599 -41.83 7.76 -2.02
C GLN A 599 -40.98 8.76 -1.25
N LYS A 600 -41.57 9.92 -0.91
CA LYS A 600 -40.93 10.89 -0.03
C LYS A 600 -40.50 10.27 1.30
N MET A 601 -41.41 9.60 2.00
CA MET A 601 -41.09 8.93 3.27
C MET A 601 -40.03 7.84 3.10
N ALA A 602 -40.04 7.09 1.99
CA ALA A 602 -39.02 6.09 1.72
C ALA A 602 -37.62 6.72 1.50
N ASN A 603 -37.54 7.81 0.74
CA ASN A 603 -36.30 8.55 0.49
C ASN A 603 -35.75 9.18 1.78
N GLU A 604 -36.61 9.81 2.60
CA GLU A 604 -36.24 10.35 3.91
C GLU A 604 -35.74 9.24 4.85
N HIS A 605 -36.43 8.10 4.89
CA HIS A 605 -36.04 6.99 5.77
C HIS A 605 -34.73 6.34 5.32
N PHE A 606 -34.50 6.22 4.02
CA PHE A 606 -33.26 5.66 3.48
C PHE A 606 -32.04 6.54 3.81
N MET A 607 -32.14 7.85 3.58
CA MET A 607 -31.04 8.79 3.92
C MET A 607 -30.81 8.89 5.43
N LEU A 608 -31.89 8.81 6.23
CA LEU A 608 -31.77 8.70 7.67
C LEU A 608 -31.07 7.39 8.10
N ALA A 609 -31.38 6.26 7.45
CA ALA A 609 -30.75 4.99 7.74
C ALA A 609 -29.25 4.99 7.43
N LEU A 610 -28.86 5.63 6.32
CA LEU A 610 -27.47 5.91 5.94
C LEU A 610 -26.73 6.72 7.02
N ALA A 611 -27.37 7.76 7.54
CA ALA A 611 -26.82 8.63 8.59
C ALA A 611 -26.86 8.02 10.01
N LEU A 612 -27.50 6.87 10.22
CA LEU A 612 -27.59 6.20 11.53
C LEU A 612 -26.76 4.92 11.63
N CYS A 613 -26.69 4.14 10.55
CA CYS A 613 -26.00 2.85 10.54
C CYS A 613 -24.54 3.00 10.07
N HIS A 614 -23.69 3.62 10.90
CA HIS A 614 -22.27 3.78 10.61
C HIS A 614 -21.38 3.88 11.84
N SER A 615 -20.06 3.74 11.64
CA SER A 615 -19.03 3.93 12.65
C SER A 615 -18.27 5.26 12.54
N VAL A 616 -18.60 6.08 11.53
CA VAL A 616 -17.98 7.40 11.27
C VAL A 616 -18.02 8.31 12.51
N LEU A 617 -16.90 9.00 12.73
CA LEU A 617 -16.70 10.02 13.74
C LEU A 617 -16.59 11.40 13.06
N THR A 618 -17.02 12.45 13.75
CA THR A 618 -16.86 13.83 13.29
C THR A 618 -15.77 14.53 14.10
N GLU A 619 -14.90 15.25 13.40
CA GLU A 619 -13.96 16.17 14.02
C GLU A 619 -14.11 17.56 13.41
N LYS A 620 -13.78 18.60 14.19
CA LYS A 620 -13.75 19.97 13.64
C LYS A 620 -12.58 20.07 12.68
N SER A 621 -12.83 20.54 11.45
CA SER A 621 -11.77 20.75 10.47
C SER A 621 -10.79 21.79 10.96
N GLU A 622 -9.49 21.51 10.83
CA GLU A 622 -8.42 22.50 11.03
C GLU A 622 -8.31 23.44 9.82
N LYS A 623 -8.64 22.93 8.62
CA LYS A 623 -8.51 23.65 7.34
C LYS A 623 -9.62 24.67 7.14
N ARG A 624 -10.87 24.29 7.47
CA ARG A 624 -12.08 25.10 7.25
C ARG A 624 -12.83 25.29 8.58
N PRO A 625 -12.52 26.35 9.36
CA PRO A 625 -13.13 26.56 10.68
C PRO A 625 -14.65 26.71 10.54
N GLY A 626 -15.40 25.82 11.19
CA GLY A 626 -16.87 25.74 11.10
C GLY A 626 -17.38 24.46 10.45
N THR A 627 -16.56 23.79 9.63
CA THR A 627 -16.93 22.52 8.99
C THR A 627 -16.52 21.31 9.83
N LEU A 628 -17.26 20.22 9.66
CA LEU A 628 -17.00 18.92 10.29
C LEU A 628 -16.39 17.97 9.27
N GLU A 629 -15.20 17.47 9.57
CA GLU A 629 -14.55 16.40 8.82
C GLU A 629 -15.05 15.04 9.29
N LEU A 630 -15.42 14.19 8.32
CA LEU A 630 -15.88 12.83 8.56
C LEU A 630 -14.67 11.88 8.57
N LYS A 631 -14.40 11.28 9.72
CA LYS A 631 -13.37 10.26 9.90
C LYS A 631 -14.02 8.90 10.03
N ALA A 632 -13.77 8.03 9.05
CA ALA A 632 -14.32 6.68 9.01
C ALA A 632 -13.21 5.63 9.07
N GLN A 633 -13.56 4.43 9.51
CA GLN A 633 -12.69 3.26 9.39
C GLN A 633 -12.59 2.78 7.94
N SER A 634 -13.67 2.91 7.17
CA SER A 634 -13.73 2.54 5.76
C SER A 634 -14.08 3.78 4.93
N PRO A 635 -13.40 4.03 3.80
CA PRO A 635 -13.74 5.14 2.91
C PRO A 635 -15.17 5.04 2.36
N ASP A 636 -15.71 3.83 2.25
CA ASP A 636 -17.08 3.58 1.80
C ASP A 636 -18.09 4.18 2.77
N GLU A 637 -17.87 4.00 4.09
CA GLU A 637 -18.74 4.61 5.11
C GLU A 637 -18.65 6.14 5.10
N ALA A 638 -17.45 6.69 4.85
CA ALA A 638 -17.28 8.13 4.71
C ALA A 638 -18.09 8.68 3.53
N ALA A 639 -18.03 8.02 2.36
CA ALA A 639 -18.77 8.42 1.17
C ALA A 639 -20.28 8.40 1.39
N LEU A 640 -20.79 7.31 2.00
CA LEU A 640 -22.21 7.16 2.33
C LEU A 640 -22.74 8.25 3.28
N VAL A 641 -22.00 8.54 4.35
CA VAL A 641 -22.38 9.56 5.34
C VAL A 641 -22.20 10.97 4.78
N ALA A 642 -21.20 11.19 3.92
CA ALA A 642 -21.02 12.45 3.20
C ALA A 642 -22.21 12.73 2.29
N THR A 643 -22.65 11.76 1.50
CA THR A 643 -23.84 11.95 0.66
C THR A 643 -25.11 12.17 1.48
N ALA A 644 -25.30 11.45 2.59
CA ALA A 644 -26.42 11.69 3.49
C ALA A 644 -26.40 13.13 4.05
N ARG A 645 -25.23 13.64 4.42
CA ARG A 645 -25.04 15.04 4.84
C ARG A 645 -25.42 16.01 3.72
N ASP A 646 -24.93 15.79 2.51
CA ASP A 646 -25.11 16.73 1.40
C ASP A 646 -26.58 16.84 0.95
N VAL A 647 -27.38 15.77 1.11
CA VAL A 647 -28.83 15.80 0.82
C VAL A 647 -29.68 16.31 1.98
N GLY A 648 -29.07 16.67 3.13
CA GLY A 648 -29.76 17.31 4.27
C GLY A 648 -29.95 16.43 5.51
N PHE A 649 -29.31 15.27 5.59
CA PHE A 649 -29.29 14.38 6.75
C PHE A 649 -27.89 14.36 7.36
N ALA A 650 -27.48 15.49 7.92
CA ALA A 650 -26.11 15.71 8.37
C ALA A 650 -25.85 15.06 9.74
N PHE A 651 -24.85 14.19 9.80
CA PHE A 651 -24.31 13.67 11.06
C PHE A 651 -23.41 14.71 11.72
N THR A 652 -23.81 15.18 12.91
CA THR A 652 -23.10 16.26 13.62
C THR A 652 -22.14 15.70 14.66
N ASN A 653 -22.65 14.92 15.62
CA ASN A 653 -21.84 14.44 16.75
C ASN A 653 -22.45 13.17 17.38
N ARG A 654 -21.63 12.42 18.11
CA ARG A 654 -22.04 11.24 18.88
C ARG A 654 -22.05 11.57 20.38
N THR A 655 -23.17 11.30 21.05
CA THR A 655 -23.30 11.42 22.52
C THR A 655 -23.05 10.05 23.17
N LYS A 656 -22.95 10.00 24.51
CA LYS A 656 -22.81 8.73 25.24
C LYS A 656 -23.98 7.76 25.05
N LYS A 657 -25.15 8.27 24.65
CA LYS A 657 -26.39 7.48 24.52
C LYS A 657 -26.84 7.32 23.07
N GLY A 658 -26.28 8.06 22.13
CA GLY A 658 -26.86 8.17 20.80
C GLY A 658 -26.06 9.03 19.83
N VAL A 659 -26.74 9.47 18.79
CA VAL A 659 -26.19 10.27 17.69
C VAL A 659 -27.09 11.47 17.44
N ILE A 660 -26.47 12.63 17.24
CA ILE A 660 -27.16 13.87 16.89
C ILE A 660 -27.07 14.06 15.38
N LEU A 661 -28.24 14.15 14.75
CA LEU A 661 -28.39 14.43 13.33
C LEU A 661 -29.09 15.77 13.13
N ASN A 662 -28.61 16.57 12.19
CA ASN A 662 -29.36 17.68 11.65
C ASN A 662 -30.14 17.18 10.42
N VAL A 663 -31.45 17.03 10.58
CA VAL A 663 -32.37 16.55 9.54
C VAL A 663 -33.12 17.76 8.98
N GLN A 664 -32.74 18.19 7.78
CA GLN A 664 -33.37 19.31 7.04
C GLN A 664 -33.44 20.62 7.85
N GLY A 665 -32.48 20.87 8.75
CA GLY A 665 -32.43 22.06 9.61
C GLY A 665 -32.83 21.80 11.06
N ASP A 666 -33.49 20.66 11.35
CA ASP A 666 -33.88 20.28 12.70
C ASP A 666 -32.86 19.32 13.34
N GLU A 667 -32.26 19.75 14.44
CA GLU A 667 -31.34 18.92 15.22
C GLU A 667 -32.13 17.90 16.09
N LYS A 668 -31.92 16.61 15.83
CA LYS A 668 -32.60 15.49 16.49
C LYS A 668 -31.58 14.50 17.05
N GLU A 669 -31.74 14.13 18.32
CA GLU A 669 -30.94 13.08 18.96
C GLU A 669 -31.63 11.71 18.84
N TYR A 670 -30.94 10.75 18.22
CA TYR A 670 -31.37 9.36 18.11
C TYR A 670 -30.61 8.49 19.10
N GLN A 671 -31.35 7.77 19.96
CA GLN A 671 -30.74 6.88 20.93
C GLN A 671 -30.34 5.54 20.29
N ILE A 672 -29.05 5.21 20.34
CA ILE A 672 -28.52 3.93 19.84
C ILE A 672 -28.51 2.93 21.00
N LEU A 673 -29.20 1.81 20.83
CA LEU A 673 -29.25 0.73 21.80
C LEU A 673 -28.08 -0.24 21.66
N ASN A 674 -27.72 -0.57 20.42
CA ASN A 674 -26.60 -1.47 20.15
C ASN A 674 -26.02 -1.27 18.75
N ILE A 675 -24.72 -1.51 18.59
CA ILE A 675 -24.03 -1.50 17.30
C ILE A 675 -23.36 -2.86 17.13
N LEU A 676 -23.70 -3.53 16.04
CA LEU A 676 -23.11 -4.80 15.63
C LEU A 676 -22.12 -4.53 14.50
N GLU A 677 -20.86 -4.29 14.86
CA GLU A 677 -19.78 -3.85 13.96
C GLU A 677 -19.57 -4.73 12.72
N PHE A 678 -19.05 -4.12 11.67
CA PHE A 678 -18.65 -4.85 10.48
C PHE A 678 -17.49 -5.82 10.79
N ASN A 679 -17.55 -7.01 10.19
CA ASN A 679 -16.43 -7.96 10.18
C ASN A 679 -16.42 -8.67 8.82
N SER A 680 -15.23 -8.97 8.29
CA SER A 680 -15.02 -9.68 7.01
C SER A 680 -15.77 -11.02 6.93
N THR A 681 -15.98 -11.69 8.06
CA THR A 681 -16.78 -12.92 8.14
C THR A 681 -18.29 -12.66 8.06
N ARG A 682 -18.76 -11.55 8.65
CA ARG A 682 -20.18 -11.17 8.66
C ARG A 682 -20.64 -10.50 7.38
N LYS A 683 -19.73 -9.76 6.72
CA LYS A 683 -19.97 -8.93 5.52
C LYS A 683 -21.16 -7.96 5.65
N ARG A 684 -21.47 -7.55 6.89
CA ARG A 684 -22.56 -6.62 7.24
C ARG A 684 -22.31 -5.94 8.58
N MET A 685 -22.89 -4.76 8.74
CA MET A 685 -23.01 -4.00 9.98
C MET A 685 -24.49 -3.80 10.32
N SER A 686 -24.84 -3.72 11.60
CA SER A 686 -26.21 -3.40 12.00
C SER A 686 -26.24 -2.46 13.20
N THR A 687 -27.23 -1.58 13.26
CA THR A 687 -27.46 -0.67 14.38
C THR A 687 -28.89 -0.80 14.86
N ILE A 688 -29.08 -0.89 16.18
CA ILE A 688 -30.40 -0.91 16.81
C ILE A 688 -30.64 0.47 17.42
N ILE A 689 -31.68 1.15 16.95
CA ILE A 689 -32.07 2.48 17.45
C ILE A 689 -33.41 2.40 18.17
N LYS A 690 -33.62 3.32 19.11
CA LYS A 690 -34.90 3.49 19.81
C LYS A 690 -35.71 4.60 19.13
N ILE A 691 -36.87 4.25 18.58
CA ILE A 691 -37.81 5.20 18.00
C ILE A 691 -38.80 5.64 19.10
N PRO A 692 -38.98 6.97 19.31
CA PRO A 692 -39.96 7.47 20.25
C PRO A 692 -41.40 7.13 19.79
N PRO A 693 -42.35 6.95 20.71
CA PRO A 693 -43.73 6.61 20.37
C PRO A 693 -44.40 7.72 19.54
N LYS A 694 -45.16 7.33 18.50
CA LYS A 694 -45.92 8.26 17.64
C LYS A 694 -47.13 8.90 18.37
N VAL A 695 -47.54 8.34 19.50
CA VAL A 695 -48.67 8.79 20.33
C VAL A 695 -48.16 9.11 21.74
N GLN A 696 -48.56 10.24 22.33
CA GLN A 696 -48.24 10.58 23.71
C GLN A 696 -48.76 9.48 24.65
N GLY A 697 -47.84 8.71 25.25
CA GLY A 697 -48.16 7.57 26.13
C GLY A 697 -47.96 6.17 25.53
N GLY A 698 -47.52 6.06 24.26
CA GLY A 698 -47.18 4.77 23.65
C GLY A 698 -45.82 4.21 24.10
N GLU A 699 -45.59 2.91 23.87
CA GLU A 699 -44.28 2.29 24.11
C GLU A 699 -43.28 2.65 22.98
N PRO A 700 -41.99 2.84 23.30
CA PRO A 700 -40.97 3.05 22.28
C PRO A 700 -40.75 1.76 21.49
N THR A 701 -40.48 1.91 20.19
CA THR A 701 -40.19 0.77 19.31
C THR A 701 -38.69 0.70 19.02
N ALA A 702 -38.18 -0.51 18.78
CA ALA A 702 -36.80 -0.69 18.32
C ALA A 702 -36.78 -0.82 16.80
N LEU A 703 -35.90 -0.09 16.13
CA LEU A 703 -35.62 -0.26 14.71
C LEU A 703 -34.22 -0.82 14.53
N LEU A 704 -34.12 -1.95 13.83
CA LEU A 704 -32.86 -2.55 13.43
C LEU A 704 -32.57 -2.11 11.99
N ILE A 705 -31.50 -1.36 11.79
CA ILE A 705 -30.99 -1.03 10.46
C ILE A 705 -29.81 -1.94 10.18
N CYS A 706 -29.77 -2.56 9.01
CA CYS A 706 -28.70 -3.47 8.62
C CYS A 706 -28.18 -3.11 7.23
N LYS A 707 -26.86 -2.96 7.10
CA LYS A 707 -26.17 -2.70 5.84
C LYS A 707 -25.12 -3.77 5.57
N GLY A 708 -24.94 -4.19 4.33
CA GLY A 708 -23.96 -5.22 3.99
C GLY A 708 -24.07 -5.64 2.54
N ALA A 709 -23.33 -6.69 2.17
CA ALA A 709 -23.36 -7.22 0.82
C ALA A 709 -24.78 -7.67 0.43
N ASP A 710 -25.14 -7.42 -0.82
CA ASP A 710 -26.40 -7.82 -1.47
C ASP A 710 -26.88 -9.22 -1.07
N SER A 711 -26.13 -10.27 -1.40
CA SER A 711 -26.41 -11.68 -1.11
C SER A 711 -26.64 -11.97 0.38
N ILE A 712 -25.92 -11.26 1.26
CA ILE A 712 -26.00 -11.42 2.72
C ILE A 712 -27.28 -10.81 3.29
N ILE A 713 -27.73 -9.70 2.71
CA ILE A 713 -28.98 -9.05 3.12
C ILE A 713 -30.18 -9.77 2.48
N TYR A 714 -30.13 -10.13 1.19
CA TYR A 714 -31.18 -10.90 0.49
C TYR A 714 -31.50 -12.22 1.19
N SER A 715 -30.48 -12.93 1.70
CA SER A 715 -30.68 -14.17 2.46
C SER A 715 -31.35 -14.01 3.83
N ARG A 716 -31.58 -12.77 4.29
CA ARG A 716 -32.13 -12.44 5.62
C ARG A 716 -33.43 -11.63 5.56
N LEU A 717 -34.00 -11.51 4.37
CA LEU A 717 -35.28 -10.84 4.17
C LEU A 717 -36.43 -11.72 4.66
N GLY A 718 -37.51 -11.09 5.15
CA GLY A 718 -38.73 -11.80 5.53
C GLY A 718 -39.49 -12.38 4.32
N PRO A 719 -40.32 -13.43 4.52
CA PRO A 719 -41.06 -14.08 3.44
C PRO A 719 -42.26 -13.26 2.90
N ASN A 720 -42.72 -12.25 3.63
CA ASN A 720 -43.92 -11.45 3.29
C ASN A 720 -43.59 -10.14 2.55
N ASN A 721 -42.40 -10.04 1.97
CA ASN A 721 -41.97 -8.83 1.27
C ASN A 721 -42.60 -8.71 -0.13
N ASN A 722 -42.67 -7.49 -0.65
CA ASN A 722 -43.17 -7.26 -2.00
C ASN A 722 -42.17 -7.82 -3.03
N GLN A 723 -42.55 -8.89 -3.71
CA GLN A 723 -41.68 -9.56 -4.68
C GLN A 723 -41.29 -8.64 -5.85
N GLU A 724 -42.20 -7.79 -6.32
CA GLU A 724 -41.91 -6.85 -7.42
C GLU A 724 -40.80 -5.85 -7.05
N LEU A 725 -40.77 -5.41 -5.79
CA LEU A 725 -39.72 -4.53 -5.29
C LEU A 725 -38.37 -5.25 -5.25
N LEU A 726 -38.35 -6.49 -4.77
CA LEU A 726 -37.13 -7.30 -4.72
C LEU A 726 -36.57 -7.55 -6.10
N ASP A 727 -37.43 -7.90 -7.07
CA ASP A 727 -37.00 -8.18 -8.44
C ASP A 727 -36.43 -6.92 -9.10
N LYS A 728 -37.10 -5.76 -8.95
CA LYS A 728 -36.58 -4.48 -9.47
C LYS A 728 -35.24 -4.10 -8.83
N THR A 729 -35.13 -4.24 -7.51
CA THR A 729 -33.88 -3.93 -6.83
C THR A 729 -32.76 -4.89 -7.24
N ALA A 730 -33.05 -6.17 -7.46
CA ALA A 730 -32.05 -7.13 -7.97
C ALA A 730 -31.54 -6.72 -9.35
N VAL A 731 -32.43 -6.33 -10.27
CA VAL A 731 -32.06 -5.85 -11.61
C VAL A 731 -31.19 -4.59 -11.53
N HIS A 732 -31.54 -3.62 -10.69
CA HIS A 732 -30.72 -2.42 -10.53
C HIS A 732 -29.34 -2.73 -9.96
N LEU A 733 -29.25 -3.64 -8.97
CA LEU A 733 -27.96 -4.03 -8.39
C LEU A 733 -27.08 -4.79 -9.37
N GLU A 734 -27.67 -5.65 -10.21
CA GLU A 734 -26.95 -6.34 -11.28
C GLU A 734 -26.45 -5.34 -12.33
N GLN A 735 -27.29 -4.38 -12.74
CA GLN A 735 -26.87 -3.30 -13.62
C GLN A 735 -25.70 -2.51 -13.04
N TYR A 736 -25.81 -2.08 -11.78
CA TYR A 736 -24.74 -1.35 -11.12
C TYR A 736 -23.45 -2.19 -11.03
N ALA A 737 -23.55 -3.50 -10.81
CA ALA A 737 -22.39 -4.38 -10.76
C ALA A 737 -21.69 -4.50 -12.13
N THR A 738 -22.47 -4.53 -13.23
CA THR A 738 -21.91 -4.52 -14.60
C THR A 738 -21.25 -3.20 -14.98
N GLU A 739 -21.69 -2.10 -14.38
CA GLU A 739 -21.11 -0.77 -14.57
C GLU A 739 -19.91 -0.50 -13.64
N GLU A 740 -19.50 -1.51 -12.84
CA GLU A 740 -18.49 -1.44 -11.77
C GLU A 740 -18.82 -0.46 -10.62
N ASP A 741 -20.08 -0.04 -10.50
CA ASP A 741 -20.60 0.97 -9.56
C ASP A 741 -21.40 0.31 -8.42
N THR A 742 -20.86 -0.55 -7.53
CA THR A 742 -21.69 -1.12 -6.43
C THR A 742 -21.19 -0.97 -5.00
N MET A 743 -22.00 -0.25 -4.21
CA MET A 743 -22.27 -0.55 -2.80
C MET A 743 -23.79 -0.47 -2.58
N SER A 744 -24.41 -1.53 -2.05
CA SER A 744 -25.87 -1.62 -1.89
C SER A 744 -26.31 -1.46 -0.43
N LEU A 745 -27.37 -0.69 -0.23
CA LEU A 745 -28.15 -0.63 1.00
C LEU A 745 -29.58 -0.97 0.60
N LEU A 746 -30.12 -2.05 1.16
CA LEU A 746 -31.51 -2.44 0.95
C LEU A 746 -32.35 -1.75 2.03
N PRO A 747 -33.25 -0.82 1.68
CA PRO A 747 -34.24 -0.32 2.62
C PRO A 747 -35.25 -1.42 2.94
N HIS A 748 -35.49 -1.64 4.23
CA HIS A 748 -36.72 -2.25 4.74
C HIS A 748 -37.62 -1.19 5.33
#